data_AF-A0A838QUJ1-F1
#
_entry.id   AF-A0A838QUJ1-F1
#
_cell.length_a   1.000
_cell.length_b   1.000
_cell.length_c   1.000
_cell.angle_alpha   90.00
_cell.angle_beta   90.00
_cell.angle_gamma   90.00
#
_symmetry.space_group_name_H-M   'P 1'
#
loop_
_entity.id
_entity.type
_entity.pdbx_description
1 polymer ?
#
loop_
_entity_poly.entity_id
_entity_poly.type
_entity_poly.pdbx_seq_one_letter_code
_entity_poly.pdbx_strand_id
1 'polypeptide(L)'
;MIRRAASLVILWAGLSAVPSAVGITINTSYNPAGAGAVNPAFDLNAVQLAPIFNAAANFYEDVFEDFDHTLTVNFWYMDIADGTIGDHDLVSQAGGRETAANIQIDTNVGTGGAPRTYYFDPTPTNNDEFDMAQTLWRDASGTQRTDWFNVSVGSTVPDTFEIGFSGPANTPAAQAGFDMFSLVLHELGHALGLSGANTSTQNETMDGDYDFNPNFLFGQGLAADTVDQASDFIGHLDASTALMFPSLGGSSQRRLPSHTDLLAMAASHIYDEVDMPRREFYGGGDWNDDSNWSGARPPDFNDDAFVRASQGAGVNLTASLSNVGVAQNLTVAEGANVDTNGFRLDVGNDVTVTGIDSDVLINAGGELEADEIFIQDQAEIQMDGGTLDARRLTIDAGAQLEGVAGGAMTVDIAERLVNNGVIDVDGGAVMTFQSAAASAWDLDGLSGDGQLFANGGSLIFDTGGVVDAFDGEMTVDGGFFLRIDAPWTFSPGAVLDMNGGSGAGQSARIVGGAVTINGGTIDVDDVGGDGLTDGIAEFDGPVEIRAGAFSVGADDRLDFDNTTTVQNGVFTLAQNATISFDGVTTVDTADFTFAGDGQVVFNGPTTHSFNTVINSNGLVRQNGDAVIIGSMTVDGGVFDLDGTAGTTTIALGNVSNNGSMTLNVDQLDTINNVFDGTIETAEAGIVGRLTVNLTDPDDAWTMNGTLNLSGSGPLFQPVRVAGSDMIVSGTVNVANNSVAISADTTFNAASTINTAGGNSELIMRGATVVAAGADFNGLGTLVNDASGEMILLDGLDTAFVDLDNEGVLRLGASPGQVEVNGFMQTSSGVWEVEIGGAVASQFDSLAVDSTAELDGTITLSLLGGYVPEVGVTFDILTAPFGVSGVFDTILGGVDGATRIGVLYHPTLVQLLATFSADFDLDLDVDGDDLALWQGAYGATGVGDANGDGDSDGADFMAWQQQLGSVAAMAAATIAEVGVPEPTAWTLAWGCVMASLAVRRRGVWSIDL
;
A
#
# COMPACT_ATOMS: atom_id res chain seq x y z
N MET A 1 -22.94 -13.36 -6.15
CA MET A 1 -24.21 -13.63 -6.87
C MET A 1 -24.05 -13.06 -8.28
N ILE A 2 -24.03 -13.94 -9.27
CA ILE A 2 -23.63 -13.65 -10.65
C ILE A 2 -24.75 -12.87 -11.35
N ARG A 3 -24.59 -11.56 -11.57
CA ARG A 3 -25.40 -10.79 -12.51
C ARG A 3 -24.57 -10.56 -13.77
N ARG A 4 -25.03 -11.24 -14.81
CA ARG A 4 -24.56 -11.33 -16.18
C ARG A 4 -24.19 -9.95 -16.77
N ALA A 5 -22.96 -9.86 -17.26
CA ALA A 5 -22.60 -9.03 -18.40
C ALA A 5 -23.51 -9.41 -19.58
N ALA A 6 -24.52 -8.60 -19.81
CA ALA A 6 -25.18 -8.50 -21.08
C ALA A 6 -24.83 -7.11 -21.57
N SER A 7 -23.85 -7.03 -22.47
CA SER A 7 -23.74 -5.94 -23.44
C SER A 7 -25.14 -5.75 -24.01
N LEU A 8 -25.81 -4.69 -23.57
CA LEU A 8 -27.07 -4.30 -24.15
C LEU A 8 -26.70 -3.56 -25.43
N VAL A 9 -26.37 -4.35 -26.46
CA VAL A 9 -26.71 -3.99 -27.83
C VAL A 9 -28.23 -3.79 -27.78
N ILE A 10 -28.65 -2.55 -27.56
CA ILE A 10 -30.04 -2.17 -27.74
C ILE A 10 -30.31 -2.45 -29.21
N LEU A 11 -31.13 -3.48 -29.39
CA LEU A 11 -31.69 -3.88 -30.66
C LEU A 11 -32.38 -2.64 -31.26
N TRP A 12 -31.71 -2.02 -32.23
CA TRP A 12 -32.25 -1.08 -33.20
C TRP A 12 -33.39 -1.79 -33.97
N ALA A 13 -34.56 -1.86 -33.35
CA ALA A 13 -35.78 -2.43 -33.95
C ALA A 13 -36.99 -2.02 -33.09
N GLY A 14 -37.42 -0.77 -33.15
CA GLY A 14 -38.63 -0.41 -32.40
C GLY A 14 -39.15 1.02 -32.46
N LEU A 15 -38.32 2.03 -32.75
CA LEU A 15 -38.87 3.32 -33.15
C LEU A 15 -39.09 3.28 -34.66
N SER A 16 -40.32 3.54 -35.05
CA SER A 16 -40.71 3.81 -36.43
C SER A 16 -39.63 4.62 -37.12
N ALA A 17 -39.08 4.08 -38.21
CA ALA A 17 -38.38 4.84 -39.22
C ALA A 17 -39.20 6.11 -39.46
N VAL A 18 -38.74 7.23 -38.90
CA VAL A 18 -38.91 8.50 -39.59
C VAL A 18 -38.30 8.22 -40.96
N PRO A 19 -39.01 8.46 -42.07
CA PRO A 19 -38.39 8.29 -43.38
C PRO A 19 -37.09 9.07 -43.33
N SER A 20 -35.95 8.44 -43.64
CA SER A 20 -34.75 9.19 -43.99
C SER A 20 -35.22 10.26 -44.98
N ALA A 21 -34.87 11.51 -44.73
CA ALA A 21 -35.10 12.56 -45.70
C ALA A 21 -34.61 12.07 -47.06
N VAL A 22 -35.45 12.26 -48.08
CA VAL A 22 -35.21 11.70 -49.40
C VAL A 22 -34.48 12.77 -50.18
N GLY A 23 -33.15 12.67 -50.22
CA GLY A 23 -32.27 13.52 -51.02
C GLY A 23 -32.66 13.59 -52.49
N ILE A 24 -32.08 14.56 -53.20
CA ILE A 24 -32.03 14.53 -54.67
C ILE A 24 -31.52 13.17 -55.15
N THR A 25 -32.01 12.66 -56.29
CA THR A 25 -31.43 11.47 -56.94
C THR A 25 -30.48 11.87 -58.07
N ILE A 26 -29.19 11.55 -57.95
CA ILE A 26 -28.13 11.84 -58.93
C ILE A 26 -27.71 10.53 -59.61
N ASN A 27 -28.22 10.31 -60.81
CA ASN A 27 -27.85 9.15 -61.63
C ASN A 27 -26.63 9.46 -62.48
N THR A 28 -25.46 8.95 -62.09
CA THR A 28 -24.23 9.09 -62.90
C THR A 28 -24.07 7.95 -63.91
N SER A 29 -23.59 8.25 -65.11
CA SER A 29 -23.37 7.28 -66.17
C SER A 29 -22.14 7.61 -67.00
N TYR A 30 -21.16 6.69 -67.05
CA TYR A 30 -20.02 6.82 -67.93
C TYR A 30 -20.45 6.69 -69.40
N ASN A 31 -20.18 7.71 -70.22
CA ASN A 31 -20.54 7.76 -71.63
C ASN A 31 -19.30 7.81 -72.54
N PRO A 32 -18.70 6.66 -72.91
CA PRO A 32 -17.52 6.63 -73.77
C PRO A 32 -17.79 7.05 -75.23
N ALA A 33 -19.05 7.32 -75.59
CA ALA A 33 -19.46 7.84 -76.88
C ALA A 33 -19.85 9.33 -76.83
N GLY A 34 -19.52 10.02 -75.73
CA GLY A 34 -19.67 11.46 -75.59
C GLY A 34 -18.93 12.24 -76.67
N ALA A 35 -19.34 13.49 -76.90
CA ALA A 35 -18.69 14.34 -77.88
C ALA A 35 -17.22 14.57 -77.48
N GLY A 36 -16.29 14.27 -78.38
CA GLY A 36 -14.85 14.40 -78.10
C GLY A 36 -14.26 13.37 -77.12
N ALA A 37 -15.02 12.33 -76.75
CA ALA A 37 -14.59 11.36 -75.75
C ALA A 37 -13.30 10.61 -76.15
N VAL A 38 -12.37 10.53 -75.21
CA VAL A 38 -11.10 9.80 -75.28
C VAL A 38 -11.09 8.79 -74.14
N ASN A 39 -10.50 7.60 -74.36
CA ASN A 39 -10.29 6.62 -73.29
C ASN A 39 -8.81 6.64 -72.88
N PRO A 40 -8.45 7.31 -71.76
CA PRO A 40 -7.05 7.51 -71.41
C PRO A 40 -6.39 6.21 -70.96
N ALA A 41 -5.07 6.11 -71.18
CA ALA A 41 -4.30 4.93 -70.79
C ALA A 41 -4.18 4.76 -69.26
N PHE A 42 -4.31 5.85 -68.49
CA PHE A 42 -4.22 5.82 -67.03
C PHE A 42 -5.52 5.37 -66.34
N ASP A 43 -6.67 5.42 -67.02
CA ASP A 43 -7.94 4.93 -66.48
C ASP A 43 -8.86 4.37 -67.59
N LEU A 44 -8.59 3.13 -67.99
CA LEU A 44 -9.32 2.49 -69.08
C LEU A 44 -10.78 2.21 -68.70
N ASN A 45 -11.70 2.78 -69.47
CA ASN A 45 -13.15 2.66 -69.28
C ASN A 45 -13.66 3.22 -67.95
N ALA A 46 -13.01 4.26 -67.42
CA ALA A 46 -13.44 4.95 -66.19
C ALA A 46 -13.54 4.02 -64.96
N VAL A 47 -12.63 3.06 -64.82
CA VAL A 47 -12.64 2.12 -63.68
C VAL A 47 -12.35 2.83 -62.36
N GLN A 48 -11.50 3.87 -62.39
CA GLN A 48 -11.19 4.71 -61.24
C GLN A 48 -12.09 5.95 -61.17
N LEU A 49 -12.47 6.54 -62.30
CA LEU A 49 -13.33 7.72 -62.32
C LEU A 49 -14.78 7.47 -61.89
N ALA A 50 -15.38 6.35 -62.32
CA ALA A 50 -16.79 6.07 -62.02
C ALA A 50 -17.08 5.95 -60.50
N PRO A 51 -16.24 5.27 -59.70
CA PRO A 51 -16.36 5.30 -58.24
C PRO A 51 -16.32 6.71 -57.63
N ILE A 52 -15.48 7.61 -58.15
CA ILE A 52 -15.39 9.00 -57.66
C ILE A 52 -16.68 9.77 -57.96
N PHE A 53 -17.25 9.63 -59.16
CA PHE A 53 -18.56 10.21 -59.49
C PHE A 53 -19.68 9.69 -58.60
N ASN A 54 -19.68 8.39 -58.26
CA ASN A 54 -20.65 7.84 -57.33
C ASN A 54 -20.46 8.40 -55.92
N ALA A 55 -19.22 8.55 -55.44
CA ALA A 55 -18.96 9.15 -54.14
C ALA A 55 -19.40 10.61 -54.08
N ALA A 56 -19.16 11.38 -55.14
CA ALA A 56 -19.55 12.78 -55.23
C ALA A 56 -21.07 12.96 -55.40
N ALA A 57 -21.72 12.06 -56.13
CA ALA A 57 -23.18 11.98 -56.17
C ALA A 57 -23.73 11.74 -54.76
N ASN A 58 -23.30 10.68 -54.08
CA ASN A 58 -23.76 10.37 -52.72
C ASN A 58 -23.57 11.54 -51.76
N PHE A 59 -22.44 12.26 -51.83
CA PHE A 59 -22.20 13.46 -51.02
C PHE A 59 -23.30 14.52 -51.24
N TYR A 60 -23.62 14.85 -52.50
CA TYR A 60 -24.64 15.86 -52.78
C TYR A 60 -26.09 15.36 -52.59
N GLU A 61 -26.33 14.05 -52.72
CA GLU A 61 -27.62 13.44 -52.36
C GLU A 61 -27.91 13.56 -50.87
N ASP A 62 -26.87 13.55 -50.02
CA ASP A 62 -26.96 13.79 -48.57
C ASP A 62 -27.21 15.28 -48.29
N VAL A 63 -26.42 16.16 -48.91
CA VAL A 63 -26.48 17.61 -48.69
C VAL A 63 -27.80 18.25 -49.14
N PHE A 64 -28.35 17.85 -50.28
CA PHE A 64 -29.54 18.49 -50.85
C PHE A 64 -30.79 17.61 -50.71
N GLU A 65 -31.61 17.91 -49.71
CA GLU A 65 -32.90 17.25 -49.51
C GLU A 65 -33.94 17.76 -50.54
N ASP A 66 -34.25 16.94 -51.55
CA ASP A 66 -35.15 17.29 -52.66
C ASP A 66 -35.73 16.04 -53.34
N PHE A 67 -36.72 15.44 -52.68
CA PHE A 67 -37.22 14.11 -53.02
C PHE A 67 -37.94 14.02 -54.38
N ASP A 68 -38.31 15.15 -54.97
CA ASP A 68 -39.02 15.22 -56.25
C ASP A 68 -38.12 15.44 -57.46
N HIS A 69 -36.81 15.55 -57.22
CA HIS A 69 -35.83 15.89 -58.23
C HIS A 69 -34.88 14.73 -58.58
N THR A 70 -34.59 14.60 -59.87
CA THR A 70 -33.65 13.61 -60.39
C THR A 70 -32.76 14.27 -61.44
N LEU A 71 -31.45 14.22 -61.19
CA LEU A 71 -30.41 14.71 -62.07
C LEU A 71 -29.72 13.53 -62.75
N THR A 72 -29.66 13.53 -64.09
CA THR A 72 -28.89 12.53 -64.85
C THR A 72 -27.57 13.12 -65.33
N VAL A 73 -26.45 12.59 -64.87
CA VAL A 73 -25.11 13.09 -65.20
C VAL A 73 -24.39 12.09 -66.10
N ASN A 74 -24.12 12.48 -67.35
CA ASN A 74 -23.27 11.69 -68.23
C ASN A 74 -21.84 12.21 -68.15
N PHE A 75 -20.89 11.34 -67.84
CA PHE A 75 -19.49 11.77 -67.72
C PHE A 75 -18.55 11.00 -68.65
N TRP A 76 -17.48 11.66 -69.11
CA TRP A 76 -16.42 11.02 -69.88
C TRP A 76 -15.11 11.80 -69.83
N TYR A 77 -14.04 11.17 -70.34
CA TYR A 77 -12.74 11.80 -70.51
C TYR A 77 -12.62 12.49 -71.88
N MET A 78 -12.03 13.67 -71.94
CA MET A 78 -11.78 14.42 -73.18
C MET A 78 -10.43 15.13 -73.13
N ASP A 79 -9.81 15.40 -74.27
CA ASP A 79 -8.64 16.31 -74.35
C ASP A 79 -9.17 17.74 -74.48
N ILE A 80 -9.26 18.45 -73.35
CA ILE A 80 -9.92 19.75 -73.25
C ILE A 80 -8.93 20.87 -73.60
N ALA A 81 -9.41 21.93 -74.24
CA ALA A 81 -8.57 23.07 -74.63
C ALA A 81 -8.32 24.06 -73.49
N ASP A 82 -7.39 24.98 -73.70
CA ASP A 82 -7.20 26.21 -72.90
C ASP A 82 -6.83 26.03 -71.41
N GLY A 83 -6.47 24.81 -71.01
CA GLY A 83 -5.96 24.51 -69.67
C GLY A 83 -7.05 24.16 -68.65
N THR A 84 -8.32 24.20 -69.06
CA THR A 84 -9.47 23.66 -68.34
C THR A 84 -9.26 22.19 -68.02
N ILE A 85 -9.63 21.78 -66.80
CA ILE A 85 -9.38 20.43 -66.28
C ILE A 85 -10.66 19.60 -66.06
N GLY A 86 -11.80 20.27 -65.97
CA GLY A 86 -13.15 19.73 -66.01
C GLY A 86 -14.07 20.74 -66.68
N ASP A 87 -15.14 20.27 -67.29
CA ASP A 87 -16.13 21.12 -67.98
C ASP A 87 -17.53 20.56 -67.75
N HIS A 88 -18.50 21.45 -67.58
CA HIS A 88 -19.92 21.15 -67.36
C HIS A 88 -20.77 21.72 -68.50
N ASP A 89 -21.62 20.88 -69.07
CA ASP A 89 -22.65 21.28 -70.04
C ASP A 89 -24.06 20.96 -69.52
N LEU A 90 -24.90 22.00 -69.42
CA LEU A 90 -26.34 21.83 -69.21
C LEU A 90 -26.99 21.17 -70.44
N VAL A 91 -27.62 20.00 -70.26
CA VAL A 91 -28.34 19.27 -71.34
C VAL A 91 -29.83 19.57 -71.34
N SER A 92 -30.47 19.49 -70.18
CA SER A 92 -31.89 19.84 -70.02
C SER A 92 -32.19 20.37 -68.63
N GLN A 93 -33.11 21.33 -68.53
CA GLN A 93 -33.59 21.90 -67.27
C GLN A 93 -35.12 21.90 -67.21
N ALA A 94 -35.68 21.76 -66.02
CA ALA A 94 -37.13 21.81 -65.76
C ALA A 94 -37.39 22.41 -64.37
N GLY A 95 -38.39 23.30 -64.27
CA GLY A 95 -38.70 23.98 -63.01
C GLY A 95 -37.58 24.88 -62.49
N GLY A 96 -36.67 25.31 -63.36
CA GLY A 96 -35.48 26.10 -62.98
C GLY A 96 -34.26 25.26 -62.59
N ARG A 97 -34.39 23.94 -62.43
CA ARG A 97 -33.30 23.01 -62.04
C ARG A 97 -32.80 22.19 -63.23
N GLU A 98 -31.54 21.76 -63.22
CA GLU A 98 -31.05 20.82 -64.25
C GLU A 98 -31.62 19.42 -64.04
N THR A 99 -32.02 18.76 -65.12
CA THR A 99 -32.51 17.36 -65.10
C THR A 99 -31.54 16.42 -65.80
N ALA A 100 -30.67 16.97 -66.65
CA ALA A 100 -29.55 16.25 -67.22
C ALA A 100 -28.38 17.20 -67.50
N ALA A 101 -27.17 16.72 -67.23
CA ALA A 101 -25.91 17.40 -67.45
C ALA A 101 -24.90 16.46 -68.11
N ASN A 102 -23.92 17.03 -68.80
CA ASN A 102 -22.70 16.31 -69.18
C ASN A 102 -21.52 16.90 -68.43
N ILE A 103 -20.60 16.04 -67.97
CA ILE A 103 -19.36 16.47 -67.33
C ILE A 103 -18.18 15.82 -68.06
N GLN A 104 -17.22 16.63 -68.50
CA GLN A 104 -16.02 16.15 -69.16
C GLN A 104 -14.80 16.36 -68.27
N ILE A 105 -13.94 15.35 -68.16
CA ILE A 105 -12.69 15.42 -67.40
C ILE A 105 -11.51 15.40 -68.37
N ASP A 106 -10.57 16.32 -68.18
CA ASP A 106 -9.44 16.46 -69.08
C ASP A 106 -8.46 15.28 -69.02
N THR A 107 -7.83 14.92 -70.15
CA THR A 107 -6.82 13.86 -70.21
C THR A 107 -5.38 14.37 -70.29
N ASN A 108 -5.16 15.63 -70.72
CA ASN A 108 -3.83 16.09 -71.13
C ASN A 108 -3.51 17.52 -70.67
N VAL A 109 -2.27 17.77 -70.24
CA VAL A 109 -1.82 19.14 -69.94
C VAL A 109 -1.74 19.97 -71.22
N GLY A 110 -2.81 20.72 -71.50
CA GLY A 110 -3.05 21.42 -72.76
C GLY A 110 -3.37 20.45 -73.90
N THR A 111 -3.94 20.97 -75.00
CA THR A 111 -4.44 20.16 -76.11
C THR A 111 -3.35 19.30 -76.75
N GLY A 112 -3.51 17.97 -76.68
CA GLY A 112 -2.55 16.99 -77.21
C GLY A 112 -1.22 16.91 -76.45
N GLY A 113 -1.17 17.44 -75.21
CA GLY A 113 0.02 17.47 -74.35
C GLY A 113 0.38 16.14 -73.69
N ALA A 114 1.14 16.18 -72.59
CA ALA A 114 1.41 14.99 -71.78
C ALA A 114 0.16 14.58 -71.00
N PRO A 115 -0.05 13.27 -70.71
CA PRO A 115 -1.14 12.83 -69.85
C PRO A 115 -1.12 13.56 -68.51
N ARG A 116 -2.30 14.00 -68.05
CA ARG A 116 -2.44 14.66 -66.76
C ARG A 116 -2.30 13.66 -65.62
N THR A 117 -1.80 14.13 -64.48
CA THR A 117 -1.68 13.31 -63.27
C THR A 117 -2.80 13.67 -62.31
N TYR A 118 -3.63 12.68 -61.98
CA TYR A 118 -4.70 12.77 -61.00
C TYR A 118 -4.45 11.80 -59.85
N TYR A 119 -4.90 12.17 -58.65
CA TYR A 119 -5.05 11.27 -57.53
C TYR A 119 -6.48 10.75 -57.50
N PHE A 120 -6.64 9.44 -57.66
CA PHE A 120 -7.91 8.74 -57.51
C PHE A 120 -7.94 8.14 -56.11
N ASP A 121 -8.61 8.83 -55.20
CA ASP A 121 -8.78 8.39 -53.83
C ASP A 121 -9.64 7.11 -53.77
N PRO A 122 -9.13 6.00 -53.24
CA PRO A 122 -9.94 4.79 -53.01
C PRO A 122 -11.04 4.96 -51.96
N THR A 123 -10.89 5.92 -51.04
CA THR A 123 -11.78 6.21 -49.91
C THR A 123 -12.14 7.70 -49.84
N PRO A 124 -12.78 8.30 -50.86
CA PRO A 124 -12.90 9.76 -50.98
C PRO A 124 -13.51 10.51 -49.80
N THR A 125 -14.32 9.83 -48.98
CA THR A 125 -15.08 10.41 -47.88
C THR A 125 -14.36 10.40 -46.54
N ASN A 126 -13.23 9.68 -46.36
CA ASN A 126 -12.51 9.64 -45.06
C ASN A 126 -11.50 10.79 -44.89
N ASN A 127 -10.96 11.31 -45.99
CA ASN A 127 -9.92 12.34 -46.02
C ASN A 127 -8.57 11.98 -45.37
N ASP A 128 -8.28 10.70 -45.10
CA ASP A 128 -7.07 10.27 -44.38
C ASP A 128 -5.76 10.75 -45.03
N GLU A 129 -5.76 11.01 -46.34
CA GLU A 129 -4.59 11.46 -47.09
C GLU A 129 -4.37 12.98 -47.10
N PHE A 130 -5.23 13.75 -46.43
CA PHE A 130 -5.21 15.20 -46.43
C PHE A 130 -5.40 15.77 -45.01
N ASP A 131 -4.58 16.77 -44.65
CA ASP A 131 -4.74 17.48 -43.38
C ASP A 131 -5.83 18.55 -43.53
N MET A 132 -7.10 18.13 -43.52
CA MET A 132 -8.26 18.98 -43.80
C MET A 132 -8.55 19.98 -42.66
N ALA A 133 -8.86 21.23 -43.02
CA ALA A 133 -9.27 22.26 -42.06
C ALA A 133 -10.28 23.24 -42.65
N GLN A 134 -11.17 23.76 -41.79
CA GLN A 134 -12.06 24.86 -42.13
C GLN A 134 -11.26 26.17 -42.20
N THR A 135 -11.58 27.01 -43.18
CA THR A 135 -11.23 28.43 -43.18
C THR A 135 -12.47 29.21 -42.79
N LEU A 136 -12.42 29.97 -41.71
CA LEU A 136 -13.57 30.70 -41.18
C LEU A 136 -13.54 32.15 -41.66
N TRP A 137 -14.69 32.83 -41.64
CA TRP A 137 -14.84 34.23 -42.06
C TRP A 137 -13.84 35.17 -41.40
N ARG A 138 -13.60 34.98 -40.10
CA ARG A 138 -12.63 35.77 -39.34
C ARG A 138 -11.20 35.65 -39.87
N ASP A 139 -10.86 34.55 -40.54
CA ASP A 139 -9.53 34.29 -41.07
C ASP A 139 -9.29 35.00 -42.42
N ALA A 140 -10.36 35.51 -43.05
CA ALA A 140 -10.27 36.31 -44.26
C ALA A 140 -9.66 37.69 -43.99
N SER A 141 -8.76 38.12 -44.88
CA SER A 141 -8.21 39.47 -44.90
C SER A 141 -9.29 40.52 -45.21
N GLY A 142 -9.08 41.77 -44.79
CA GLY A 142 -10.05 42.85 -45.04
C GLY A 142 -10.40 43.07 -46.51
N THR A 143 -9.48 42.78 -47.43
CA THR A 143 -9.73 42.79 -48.88
C THR A 143 -10.65 41.65 -49.29
N GLN A 144 -10.34 40.40 -48.90
CA GLN A 144 -11.19 39.24 -49.17
C GLN A 144 -12.61 39.44 -48.63
N ARG A 145 -12.76 40.02 -47.43
CA ARG A 145 -14.08 40.30 -46.86
C ARG A 145 -14.91 41.31 -47.64
N THR A 146 -14.28 42.17 -48.44
CA THR A 146 -14.99 43.16 -49.28
C THR A 146 -15.22 42.64 -50.69
N ASP A 147 -14.34 41.75 -51.16
CA ASP A 147 -14.35 41.23 -52.53
C ASP A 147 -15.20 39.96 -52.68
N TRP A 148 -15.44 39.20 -51.60
CA TRP A 148 -16.11 37.89 -51.68
C TRP A 148 -17.59 37.92 -51.31
N PHE A 149 -18.02 38.89 -50.51
CA PHE A 149 -19.38 38.93 -49.99
C PHE A 149 -19.95 40.33 -49.93
N ASN A 150 -21.21 40.43 -50.34
CA ASN A 150 -22.07 41.58 -50.09
C ASN A 150 -22.90 41.34 -48.83
N VAL A 151 -22.73 42.22 -47.84
CA VAL A 151 -23.44 42.13 -46.56
C VAL A 151 -24.55 43.16 -46.53
N SER A 152 -25.76 42.73 -46.19
CA SER A 152 -26.91 43.62 -46.03
C SER A 152 -26.63 44.72 -44.99
N VAL A 153 -27.17 45.93 -45.22
CA VAL A 153 -26.94 47.08 -44.33
C VAL A 153 -27.46 46.78 -42.93
N GLY A 154 -26.54 46.65 -41.96
CA GLY A 154 -26.84 46.34 -40.55
C GLY A 154 -26.76 44.85 -40.20
N SER A 155 -26.39 43.99 -41.14
CA SER A 155 -26.07 42.57 -40.93
C SER A 155 -24.58 42.38 -40.65
N THR A 156 -24.23 41.30 -39.95
CA THR A 156 -22.86 40.89 -39.66
C THR A 156 -22.70 39.41 -39.93
N VAL A 157 -21.74 39.03 -40.76
CA VAL A 157 -21.40 37.62 -41.00
C VAL A 157 -20.79 37.05 -39.72
N PRO A 158 -21.25 35.89 -39.21
CA PRO A 158 -20.64 35.23 -38.07
C PRO A 158 -19.14 35.00 -38.31
N ASP A 159 -18.31 35.25 -37.29
CA ASP A 159 -16.86 35.07 -37.40
C ASP A 159 -16.48 33.60 -37.69
N THR A 160 -17.33 32.66 -37.27
CA THR A 160 -17.20 31.21 -37.49
C THR A 160 -17.86 30.71 -38.77
N PHE A 161 -18.40 31.59 -39.64
CA PHE A 161 -18.98 31.15 -40.91
C PHE A 161 -17.90 30.50 -41.81
N GLU A 162 -18.14 29.29 -42.30
CA GLU A 162 -17.17 28.54 -43.11
C GLU A 162 -17.10 29.09 -44.55
N ILE A 163 -15.93 29.63 -44.91
CA ILE A 163 -15.68 30.19 -46.26
C ILE A 163 -14.79 29.30 -47.13
N GLY A 164 -14.36 28.16 -46.59
CA GLY A 164 -13.53 27.19 -47.30
C GLY A 164 -13.28 25.95 -46.45
N PHE A 165 -13.10 24.81 -47.11
CA PHE A 165 -12.69 23.57 -46.46
C PHE A 165 -11.66 22.86 -47.33
N SER A 166 -10.40 22.81 -46.89
CA SER A 166 -9.31 22.28 -47.69
C SER A 166 -8.12 21.83 -46.85
N GLY A 167 -7.27 20.97 -47.42
CA GLY A 167 -6.10 20.43 -46.72
C GLY A 167 -5.00 19.99 -47.68
N PRO A 168 -3.71 20.21 -47.34
CA PRO A 168 -2.60 19.68 -48.12
C PRO A 168 -2.52 18.16 -48.01
N ALA A 169 -2.02 17.51 -49.05
CA ALA A 169 -1.81 16.07 -49.07
C ALA A 169 -0.67 15.65 -48.12
N ASN A 170 -0.94 14.72 -47.21
CA ASN A 170 0.01 14.18 -46.25
C ASN A 170 0.65 12.84 -46.71
N THR A 171 0.14 12.22 -47.79
CA THR A 171 0.72 11.01 -48.39
C THR A 171 1.44 11.26 -49.73
N PRO A 172 2.49 10.48 -50.07
CA PRO A 172 3.16 10.60 -51.36
C PRO A 172 2.26 10.36 -52.58
N ALA A 173 1.18 9.58 -52.43
CA ALA A 173 0.26 9.29 -53.52
C ALA A 173 -0.64 10.50 -53.83
N ALA A 174 -1.22 11.11 -52.79
CA ALA A 174 -2.04 12.31 -52.92
C ALA A 174 -1.22 13.55 -53.34
N GLN A 175 0.06 13.62 -52.97
CA GLN A 175 0.96 14.71 -53.38
C GLN A 175 1.30 14.71 -54.89
N ALA A 176 1.04 13.61 -55.60
CA ALA A 176 1.54 13.41 -56.97
C ALA A 176 0.63 14.00 -58.08
N GLY A 177 -0.63 14.33 -57.78
CA GLY A 177 -1.61 14.73 -58.79
C GLY A 177 -2.81 15.48 -58.22
N PHE A 178 -3.60 16.09 -59.10
CA PHE A 178 -4.83 16.78 -58.70
C PHE A 178 -5.82 15.81 -58.08
N ASP A 179 -6.43 16.19 -56.96
CA ASP A 179 -7.46 15.37 -56.30
C ASP A 179 -8.71 15.27 -57.20
N MET A 180 -8.98 14.07 -57.69
CA MET A 180 -10.10 13.84 -58.62
C MET A 180 -11.45 14.06 -57.93
N PHE A 181 -11.54 13.80 -56.63
CA PHE A 181 -12.78 13.97 -55.89
C PHE A 181 -13.18 15.44 -55.80
N SER A 182 -12.25 16.33 -55.44
CA SER A 182 -12.43 17.79 -55.48
C SER A 182 -12.91 18.27 -56.86
N LEU A 183 -12.28 17.79 -57.94
CA LEU A 183 -12.67 18.17 -59.31
C LEU A 183 -14.09 17.71 -59.66
N VAL A 184 -14.43 16.45 -59.37
CA VAL A 184 -15.75 15.93 -59.70
C VAL A 184 -16.84 16.60 -58.88
N LEU A 185 -16.59 16.93 -57.60
CA LEU A 185 -17.50 17.73 -56.79
C LEU A 185 -17.72 19.13 -57.39
N HIS A 186 -16.65 19.79 -57.84
CA HIS A 186 -16.75 21.10 -58.50
C HIS A 186 -17.67 21.06 -59.73
N GLU A 187 -17.44 20.12 -60.65
CA GLU A 187 -18.24 20.02 -61.87
C GLU A 187 -19.70 19.61 -61.60
N LEU A 188 -19.93 18.74 -60.60
CA LEU A 188 -21.29 18.40 -60.15
C LEU A 188 -21.99 19.58 -59.52
N GLY A 189 -21.28 20.45 -58.80
CA GLY A 189 -21.81 21.66 -58.19
C GLY A 189 -22.41 22.63 -59.22
N HIS A 190 -21.83 22.72 -60.42
CA HIS A 190 -22.45 23.48 -61.51
C HIS A 190 -23.85 22.93 -61.87
N ALA A 191 -23.99 21.61 -61.98
CA ALA A 191 -25.28 20.97 -62.29
C ALA A 191 -26.34 21.12 -61.18
N LEU A 192 -25.93 21.44 -59.96
CA LEU A 192 -26.78 21.55 -58.77
C LEU A 192 -27.17 22.98 -58.41
N GLY A 193 -26.66 24.00 -59.09
CA GLY A 193 -27.10 25.38 -58.78
C GLY A 193 -26.26 26.50 -59.37
N LEU A 194 -25.05 26.19 -59.82
CA LEU A 194 -24.06 27.18 -60.25
C LEU A 194 -23.71 27.02 -61.74
N SER A 195 -24.69 26.76 -62.61
CA SER A 195 -24.46 26.71 -64.06
C SER A 195 -24.80 28.05 -64.72
N GLY A 196 -23.84 28.63 -65.43
CA GLY A 196 -24.08 29.86 -66.21
C GLY A 196 -25.10 29.70 -67.34
N ALA A 197 -25.43 28.47 -67.74
CA ALA A 197 -26.46 28.16 -68.73
C ALA A 197 -27.88 27.98 -68.13
N ASN A 198 -27.97 27.82 -66.81
CA ASN A 198 -29.23 27.63 -66.11
C ASN A 198 -30.01 28.95 -66.01
N THR A 199 -31.32 28.90 -66.28
CA THR A 199 -32.14 30.12 -66.32
C THR A 199 -32.42 30.71 -64.94
N SER A 200 -32.50 29.90 -63.88
CA SER A 200 -32.63 30.39 -62.51
C SER A 200 -31.33 31.00 -62.02
N THR A 201 -30.18 30.36 -62.28
CA THR A 201 -28.85 30.92 -61.96
C THR A 201 -28.64 32.29 -62.60
N GLN A 202 -28.96 32.45 -63.89
CA GLN A 202 -28.89 33.75 -64.57
C GLN A 202 -29.80 34.83 -63.98
N ASN A 203 -30.95 34.44 -63.41
CA ASN A 203 -31.87 35.38 -62.77
C ASN A 203 -31.40 35.75 -61.37
N GLU A 204 -30.87 34.78 -60.64
CA GLU A 204 -30.33 34.96 -59.30
C GLU A 204 -29.17 35.96 -59.33
N THR A 205 -28.20 35.77 -60.21
CA THR A 205 -26.97 36.58 -60.23
C THR A 205 -27.08 37.89 -61.02
N MET A 206 -28.27 38.49 -61.15
CA MET A 206 -28.46 39.69 -62.00
C MET A 206 -27.79 40.95 -61.42
N ASP A 207 -27.60 41.00 -60.11
CA ASP A 207 -26.88 42.03 -59.36
C ASP A 207 -25.41 41.68 -59.08
N GLY A 208 -24.99 40.47 -59.44
CA GLY A 208 -23.59 40.06 -59.48
C GLY A 208 -23.17 39.09 -58.37
N ASP A 209 -24.10 38.66 -57.53
CA ASP A 209 -23.89 37.78 -56.39
C ASP A 209 -24.99 36.69 -56.28
N TYR A 210 -24.80 35.74 -55.36
CA TYR A 210 -25.79 34.73 -54.99
C TYR A 210 -26.36 35.07 -53.61
N ASP A 211 -27.65 35.40 -53.52
CA ASP A 211 -28.32 35.75 -52.27
C ASP A 211 -28.60 34.49 -51.44
N PHE A 212 -27.89 34.33 -50.33
CA PHE A 212 -28.14 33.19 -49.46
C PHE A 212 -29.48 33.32 -48.75
N ASN A 213 -30.20 32.20 -48.60
CA ASN A 213 -31.43 32.15 -47.83
C ASN A 213 -31.13 32.52 -46.36
N PRO A 214 -31.66 33.65 -45.84
CA PRO A 214 -31.33 34.11 -44.49
C PRO A 214 -31.72 33.12 -43.39
N ASN A 215 -32.69 32.23 -43.65
CA ASN A 215 -33.08 31.22 -42.67
C ASN A 215 -31.91 30.28 -42.34
N PHE A 216 -31.08 29.92 -43.32
CA PHE A 216 -29.91 29.05 -43.13
C PHE A 216 -28.72 29.76 -42.45
N LEU A 217 -28.84 31.07 -42.21
CA LEU A 217 -27.78 31.97 -41.75
C LEU A 217 -28.20 32.83 -40.56
N PHE A 218 -28.96 32.27 -39.61
CA PHE A 218 -29.37 33.00 -38.40
C PHE A 218 -30.12 34.31 -38.69
N GLY A 219 -30.87 34.35 -39.80
CA GLY A 219 -31.60 35.53 -40.25
C GLY A 219 -30.72 36.65 -40.85
N GLN A 220 -29.43 36.41 -41.11
CA GLN A 220 -28.54 37.37 -41.76
C GLN A 220 -28.71 37.37 -43.28
N GLY A 221 -28.73 38.57 -43.88
CA GLY A 221 -28.68 38.72 -45.35
C GLY A 221 -27.24 38.79 -45.82
N LEU A 222 -26.78 37.72 -46.45
CA LEU A 222 -25.42 37.56 -46.99
C LEU A 222 -25.50 37.07 -48.43
N ALA A 223 -24.69 37.64 -49.32
CA ALA A 223 -24.60 37.20 -50.69
C ALA A 223 -23.13 37.01 -51.10
N ALA A 224 -22.83 35.95 -51.87
CA ALA A 224 -21.47 35.66 -52.33
C ALA A 224 -21.26 36.16 -53.77
N ASP A 225 -20.20 36.92 -54.01
CA ASP A 225 -19.92 37.53 -55.31
C ASP A 225 -19.54 36.49 -56.38
N THR A 226 -20.01 36.71 -57.59
CA THR A 226 -19.62 35.94 -58.78
C THR A 226 -18.34 36.48 -59.41
N VAL A 227 -17.59 35.60 -60.07
CA VAL A 227 -16.39 36.00 -60.82
C VAL A 227 -16.78 36.87 -62.03
N ASP A 228 -16.37 38.14 -62.03
CA ASP A 228 -16.39 39.08 -63.17
C ASP A 228 -17.76 39.40 -63.83
N GLN A 229 -18.89 39.39 -63.09
CA GLN A 229 -20.25 39.88 -63.47
C GLN A 229 -20.72 39.67 -64.94
N ALA A 230 -20.14 38.73 -65.67
CA ALA A 230 -20.34 38.46 -67.08
C ALA A 230 -20.95 37.06 -67.23
N SER A 231 -21.84 36.88 -68.20
CA SER A 231 -22.73 35.72 -68.32
C SER A 231 -22.05 34.34 -68.29
N ASP A 232 -20.77 34.26 -68.66
CA ASP A 232 -20.06 32.99 -68.80
C ASP A 232 -19.26 32.62 -67.53
N PHE A 233 -19.17 33.51 -66.54
CA PHE A 233 -18.44 33.30 -65.28
C PHE A 233 -19.31 33.31 -64.03
N ILE A 234 -20.62 33.58 -64.17
CA ILE A 234 -21.58 33.53 -63.05
C ILE A 234 -21.66 32.16 -62.37
N GLY A 235 -21.22 31.09 -63.02
CA GLY A 235 -21.16 29.75 -62.43
C GLY A 235 -20.04 29.56 -61.39
N HIS A 236 -19.21 30.57 -61.15
CA HIS A 236 -18.10 30.51 -60.20
C HIS A 236 -18.19 31.62 -59.15
N LEU A 237 -17.68 31.32 -57.96
CA LEU A 237 -17.59 32.25 -56.83
C LEU A 237 -16.25 32.97 -56.84
N ASP A 238 -16.21 34.27 -56.48
CA ASP A 238 -14.96 35.03 -56.35
C ASP A 238 -14.19 34.73 -55.05
N ALA A 239 -14.71 33.80 -54.24
CA ALA A 239 -14.08 33.30 -53.02
C ALA A 239 -13.01 32.24 -53.33
N SER A 240 -11.73 32.61 -53.33
CA SER A 240 -10.64 31.69 -53.72
C SER A 240 -10.39 30.50 -52.78
N THR A 241 -11.04 30.48 -51.63
CA THR A 241 -11.10 29.37 -50.66
C THR A 241 -12.22 28.37 -50.95
N ALA A 242 -13.26 28.80 -51.68
CA ALA A 242 -14.42 27.99 -52.04
C ALA A 242 -14.06 26.96 -53.11
N LEU A 243 -14.78 25.84 -53.13
CA LEU A 243 -14.60 24.81 -54.17
C LEU A 243 -14.94 25.38 -55.55
N MET A 244 -16.01 26.15 -55.64
CA MET A 244 -16.57 26.71 -56.87
C MET A 244 -15.81 27.95 -57.38
N PHE A 245 -14.59 28.19 -56.89
CA PHE A 245 -13.65 29.11 -57.51
C PHE A 245 -13.13 28.53 -58.84
N PRO A 246 -12.83 29.33 -59.90
CA PRO A 246 -12.40 28.83 -61.21
C PRO A 246 -11.09 28.02 -61.24
N SER A 247 -10.45 27.80 -60.08
CA SER A 247 -9.23 27.02 -59.93
C SER A 247 -9.27 26.23 -58.64
N LEU A 248 -8.97 24.93 -58.73
CA LEU A 248 -8.86 24.04 -57.57
C LEU A 248 -7.55 24.22 -56.78
N GLY A 249 -6.68 25.15 -57.19
CA GLY A 249 -5.37 25.34 -56.58
C GLY A 249 -4.29 24.40 -57.11
N GLY A 250 -3.38 23.96 -56.24
CA GLY A 250 -2.23 23.11 -56.60
C GLY A 250 -2.55 21.60 -56.62
N SER A 251 -1.74 20.81 -57.32
CA SER A 251 -1.91 19.36 -57.49
C SER A 251 -1.54 18.49 -56.25
N SER A 252 -1.67 19.04 -55.04
CA SER A 252 -1.30 18.37 -53.78
C SER A 252 -2.18 18.85 -52.63
N GLN A 253 -3.43 19.16 -52.94
CA GLN A 253 -4.42 19.71 -52.02
C GLN A 253 -5.78 19.13 -52.36
N ARG A 254 -6.57 18.83 -51.34
CA ARG A 254 -8.01 18.56 -51.45
C ARG A 254 -8.77 19.81 -51.05
N ARG A 255 -9.84 20.07 -51.78
CA ARG A 255 -10.81 21.12 -51.46
C ARG A 255 -12.20 20.53 -51.64
N LEU A 256 -13.04 20.66 -50.61
CA LEU A 256 -14.41 20.17 -50.63
C LEU A 256 -15.38 21.36 -50.54
N PRO A 257 -16.67 21.17 -50.87
CA PRO A 257 -17.66 22.23 -50.78
C PRO A 257 -17.74 22.80 -49.36
N SER A 258 -17.59 24.11 -49.23
CA SER A 258 -17.79 24.86 -48.00
C SER A 258 -19.23 25.32 -47.80
N HIS A 259 -19.61 25.89 -46.65
CA HIS A 259 -20.92 26.55 -46.51
C HIS A 259 -21.18 27.58 -47.61
N THR A 260 -20.14 28.34 -47.99
CA THR A 260 -20.23 29.33 -49.07
C THR A 260 -20.61 28.67 -50.40
N ASP A 261 -20.02 27.51 -50.71
CA ASP A 261 -20.34 26.76 -51.94
C ASP A 261 -21.78 26.22 -51.89
N LEU A 262 -22.14 25.55 -50.80
CA LEU A 262 -23.43 24.87 -50.64
C LEU A 262 -24.60 25.85 -50.62
N LEU A 263 -24.46 26.97 -49.92
CA LEU A 263 -25.48 28.02 -49.88
C LEU A 263 -25.60 28.76 -51.22
N ALA A 264 -24.51 28.96 -51.96
CA ALA A 264 -24.57 29.54 -53.30
C ALA A 264 -25.28 28.60 -54.29
N MET A 265 -24.99 27.29 -54.23
CA MET A 265 -25.74 26.28 -55.00
C MET A 265 -27.22 26.29 -54.63
N ALA A 266 -27.55 26.48 -53.35
CA ALA A 266 -28.92 26.57 -52.86
C ALA A 266 -29.61 27.92 -53.15
N ALA A 267 -28.90 28.99 -53.52
CA ALA A 267 -29.50 30.31 -53.73
C ALA A 267 -30.39 30.35 -54.98
N SER A 268 -29.97 29.68 -56.05
CA SER A 268 -30.69 29.70 -57.33
C SER A 268 -31.91 28.78 -57.38
N HIS A 269 -32.08 27.90 -56.38
CA HIS A 269 -33.07 26.82 -56.38
C HIS A 269 -33.77 26.68 -55.01
N ILE A 270 -34.98 26.15 -54.99
CA ILE A 270 -35.68 25.87 -53.73
C ILE A 270 -35.45 24.40 -53.40
N TYR A 271 -34.53 24.15 -52.48
CA TYR A 271 -34.37 22.86 -51.80
C TYR A 271 -35.34 22.79 -50.61
N ASP A 272 -35.83 21.60 -50.27
CA ASP A 272 -36.65 21.43 -49.05
C ASP A 272 -35.78 21.69 -47.81
N GLU A 273 -34.53 21.23 -47.85
CA GLU A 273 -33.51 21.46 -46.84
C GLU A 273 -32.10 21.43 -47.44
N VAL A 274 -31.13 22.03 -46.74
CA VAL A 274 -29.71 21.90 -47.05
C VAL A 274 -29.00 21.34 -45.82
N ASP A 275 -28.65 20.07 -45.89
CA ASP A 275 -27.95 19.33 -44.86
C ASP A 275 -26.46 19.64 -44.92
N MET A 276 -25.98 20.46 -43.99
CA MET A 276 -24.60 20.93 -44.00
C MET A 276 -23.71 19.90 -43.30
N PRO A 277 -22.74 19.26 -43.98
CA PRO A 277 -21.96 18.15 -43.42
C PRO A 277 -21.05 18.56 -42.25
N ARG A 278 -20.82 19.86 -42.09
CA ARG A 278 -20.12 20.48 -40.97
C ARG A 278 -21.03 21.60 -40.49
N ARG A 279 -21.48 21.58 -39.25
CA ARG A 279 -22.42 22.55 -38.71
C ARG A 279 -21.76 23.43 -37.65
N GLU A 280 -21.96 24.73 -37.77
CA GLU A 280 -21.47 25.72 -36.82
C GLU A 280 -22.61 26.18 -35.92
N PHE A 281 -22.39 26.18 -34.61
CA PHE A 281 -23.31 26.75 -33.64
C PHE A 281 -23.11 28.27 -33.56
N TYR A 282 -24.07 29.04 -34.08
CA TYR A 282 -23.97 30.49 -34.19
C TYR A 282 -24.45 31.25 -32.95
N GLY A 283 -25.28 30.67 -32.07
CA GLY A 283 -25.79 31.38 -30.89
C GLY A 283 -27.06 30.79 -30.28
N GLY A 284 -27.80 31.59 -29.48
CA GLY A 284 -29.15 31.26 -28.98
C GLY A 284 -29.26 30.28 -27.80
N GLY A 285 -28.18 29.59 -27.44
CA GLY A 285 -28.00 28.89 -26.17
C GLY A 285 -28.66 27.52 -26.05
N ASP A 286 -29.52 27.13 -26.99
CA ASP A 286 -30.18 25.81 -27.02
C ASP A 286 -29.63 24.99 -28.20
N TRP A 287 -29.01 23.85 -27.91
CA TRP A 287 -28.49 22.92 -28.92
C TRP A 287 -29.59 22.44 -29.87
N ASN A 288 -30.81 22.23 -29.38
CA ASN A 288 -31.88 21.60 -30.15
C ASN A 288 -32.78 22.61 -30.89
N ASP A 289 -32.47 23.91 -30.84
CA ASP A 289 -33.15 24.92 -31.64
C ASP A 289 -32.49 25.02 -33.02
N ASP A 290 -33.24 24.61 -34.04
CA ASP A 290 -32.91 24.72 -35.46
C ASP A 290 -32.24 26.05 -35.83
N SER A 291 -32.73 27.16 -35.30
CA SER A 291 -32.27 28.49 -35.67
C SER A 291 -30.85 28.81 -35.22
N ASN A 292 -30.25 28.00 -34.34
CA ASN A 292 -28.93 28.22 -33.78
C ASN A 292 -27.79 27.61 -34.59
N TRP A 293 -28.09 26.77 -35.58
CA TRP A 293 -27.11 26.06 -36.38
C TRP A 293 -27.08 26.53 -37.83
N SER A 294 -25.90 26.46 -38.46
CA SER A 294 -25.77 26.61 -39.91
C SER A 294 -26.65 25.61 -40.64
N GLY A 295 -27.39 26.07 -41.66
CA GLY A 295 -28.39 25.24 -42.36
C GLY A 295 -29.76 25.20 -41.66
N ALA A 296 -29.92 25.89 -40.53
CA ALA A 296 -31.17 25.98 -39.77
C ALA A 296 -31.70 24.62 -39.26
N ARG A 297 -30.81 23.74 -38.81
CA ARG A 297 -31.16 22.45 -38.20
C ARG A 297 -29.99 21.97 -37.31
N PRO A 298 -30.25 21.28 -36.18
CA PRO A 298 -29.20 20.67 -35.39
C PRO A 298 -28.49 19.54 -36.14
N PRO A 299 -27.25 19.20 -35.76
CA PRO A 299 -26.52 18.09 -36.37
C PRO A 299 -27.20 16.73 -36.16
N ASP A 300 -26.97 15.83 -37.11
CA ASP A 300 -27.27 14.40 -36.97
C ASP A 300 -26.01 13.51 -37.04
N PHE A 301 -26.17 12.19 -37.16
CA PHE A 301 -25.07 11.22 -37.11
C PHE A 301 -24.11 11.28 -38.31
N ASN A 302 -24.45 12.05 -39.35
CA ASN A 302 -23.59 12.27 -40.51
C ASN A 302 -22.86 13.62 -40.47
N ASP A 303 -23.17 14.47 -39.48
CA ASP A 303 -22.68 15.85 -39.42
C ASP A 303 -21.56 16.03 -38.39
N ASP A 304 -20.51 16.76 -38.78
CA ASP A 304 -19.56 17.30 -37.81
C ASP A 304 -20.16 18.54 -37.13
N ALA A 305 -20.07 18.64 -35.81
CA ALA A 305 -20.59 19.76 -35.04
C ALA A 305 -19.45 20.58 -34.43
N PHE A 306 -19.51 21.91 -34.61
CA PHE A 306 -18.56 22.87 -34.07
C PHE A 306 -19.26 23.87 -33.15
N VAL A 307 -18.79 23.96 -31.91
CA VAL A 307 -19.25 24.93 -30.91
C VAL A 307 -18.06 25.80 -30.51
N ARG A 308 -18.06 27.07 -30.94
CA ARG A 308 -16.93 28.00 -30.79
C ARG A 308 -17.40 29.39 -30.38
N ALA A 309 -16.74 30.01 -29.39
CA ALA A 309 -17.21 31.26 -28.79
C ALA A 309 -16.62 32.53 -29.43
N SER A 310 -15.83 32.37 -30.49
CA SER A 310 -14.98 33.41 -31.08
C SER A 310 -15.69 34.50 -31.88
N GLN A 311 -16.79 35.04 -31.35
CA GLN A 311 -17.41 36.31 -31.75
C GLN A 311 -16.70 37.53 -31.11
N GLY A 312 -15.48 37.37 -30.58
CA GLY A 312 -14.68 38.39 -29.89
C GLY A 312 -14.34 38.03 -28.43
N ALA A 313 -13.36 38.72 -27.84
CA ALA A 313 -12.90 38.42 -26.48
C ALA A 313 -14.01 38.61 -25.41
N GLY A 314 -14.29 37.55 -24.64
CA GLY A 314 -15.21 37.57 -23.49
C GLY A 314 -16.68 37.22 -23.78
N VAL A 315 -16.96 36.53 -24.89
CA VAL A 315 -18.28 35.96 -25.17
C VAL A 315 -18.32 34.54 -24.57
N ASN A 316 -19.16 34.32 -23.56
CA ASN A 316 -19.43 32.96 -23.06
C ASN A 316 -20.57 32.37 -23.90
N LEU A 317 -20.24 31.41 -24.75
CA LEU A 317 -21.22 30.69 -25.56
C LEU A 317 -21.41 29.30 -24.95
N THR A 318 -22.62 28.99 -24.51
CA THR A 318 -22.97 27.65 -24.00
C THR A 318 -24.11 27.09 -24.84
N ALA A 319 -23.91 25.93 -25.46
CA ALA A 319 -24.94 25.19 -26.17
C ALA A 319 -25.57 24.17 -25.21
N SER A 320 -26.65 24.54 -24.52
CA SER A 320 -27.36 23.67 -23.59
C SER A 320 -28.39 22.80 -24.32
N LEU A 321 -28.46 21.51 -24.01
CA LEU A 321 -29.44 20.60 -24.58
C LEU A 321 -30.83 20.83 -23.95
N SER A 322 -31.87 20.74 -24.75
CA SER A 322 -33.27 20.69 -24.32
C SER A 322 -33.96 19.37 -24.70
N ASN A 323 -33.26 18.50 -25.43
CA ASN A 323 -33.60 17.14 -25.83
C ASN A 323 -32.30 16.37 -26.16
N VAL A 324 -32.37 15.14 -26.65
CA VAL A 324 -31.19 14.39 -27.13
C VAL A 324 -30.48 15.19 -28.22
N GLY A 325 -29.17 15.42 -28.04
CA GLY A 325 -28.27 15.98 -29.05
C GLY A 325 -27.53 14.86 -29.78
N VAL A 326 -27.22 15.07 -31.05
CA VAL A 326 -26.54 14.09 -31.91
C VAL A 326 -25.47 14.80 -32.74
N ALA A 327 -24.36 14.13 -33.03
CA ALA A 327 -23.37 14.52 -34.04
C ALA A 327 -22.57 13.29 -34.52
N GLN A 328 -21.88 13.39 -35.66
CA GLN A 328 -20.84 12.44 -36.04
C GLN A 328 -19.56 12.68 -35.22
N ASN A 329 -19.04 13.91 -35.29
CA ASN A 329 -17.91 14.40 -34.52
C ASN A 329 -18.32 15.70 -33.82
N LEU A 330 -17.75 15.98 -32.65
CA LEU A 330 -17.99 17.24 -31.94
C LEU A 330 -16.66 17.91 -31.59
N THR A 331 -16.50 19.17 -31.98
CA THR A 331 -15.43 20.04 -31.49
C THR A 331 -16.00 21.17 -30.64
N VAL A 332 -15.56 21.24 -29.38
CA VAL A 332 -15.85 22.32 -28.44
C VAL A 332 -14.57 23.10 -28.21
N ALA A 333 -14.54 24.37 -28.58
CA ALA A 333 -13.30 25.12 -28.60
C ALA A 333 -13.47 26.62 -28.40
N GLU A 334 -12.34 27.30 -28.19
CA GLU A 334 -12.23 28.76 -28.23
C GLU A 334 -13.08 29.49 -27.18
N GLY A 335 -13.20 28.90 -25.99
CA GLY A 335 -13.96 29.46 -24.87
C GLY A 335 -15.46 29.15 -24.88
N ALA A 336 -15.87 28.16 -25.68
CA ALA A 336 -17.26 27.74 -25.81
C ALA A 336 -17.53 26.49 -25.00
N ASN A 337 -18.79 26.34 -24.59
CA ASN A 337 -19.21 25.24 -23.74
C ASN A 337 -20.37 24.47 -24.37
N VAL A 338 -20.42 23.18 -24.12
CA VAL A 338 -21.60 22.35 -24.40
C VAL A 338 -22.13 21.83 -23.07
N ASP A 339 -23.44 21.96 -22.88
CA ASP A 339 -24.08 21.60 -21.62
C ASP A 339 -25.17 20.56 -21.86
N THR A 340 -24.97 19.36 -21.32
CA THR A 340 -25.94 18.27 -21.43
C THR A 340 -27.28 18.61 -20.80
N ASN A 341 -27.34 19.48 -19.78
CA ASN A 341 -28.56 19.93 -19.11
C ASN A 341 -29.51 18.76 -18.73
N GLY A 342 -28.94 17.61 -18.36
CA GLY A 342 -29.66 16.39 -17.99
C GLY A 342 -30.14 15.51 -19.15
N PHE A 343 -29.71 15.78 -20.39
CA PHE A 343 -30.01 15.01 -21.59
C PHE A 343 -28.78 14.26 -22.12
N ARG A 344 -29.00 13.34 -23.06
CA ARG A 344 -27.95 12.60 -23.76
C ARG A 344 -27.43 13.40 -24.95
N LEU A 345 -26.12 13.50 -25.05
CA LEU A 345 -25.37 13.94 -26.22
C LEU A 345 -24.67 12.73 -26.82
N ASP A 346 -25.12 12.30 -28.00
CA ASP A 346 -24.70 11.06 -28.68
C ASP A 346 -23.82 11.41 -29.88
N VAL A 347 -22.51 11.20 -29.74
CA VAL A 347 -21.52 11.50 -30.78
C VAL A 347 -21.00 10.19 -31.36
N GLY A 348 -21.09 10.02 -32.67
CA GLY A 348 -20.79 8.74 -33.32
C GLY A 348 -19.32 8.32 -33.25
N ASN A 349 -18.41 9.28 -33.33
CA ASN A 349 -16.96 9.07 -33.39
C ASN A 349 -16.26 9.91 -32.30
N ASP A 350 -15.70 11.07 -32.65
CA ASP A 350 -14.78 11.80 -31.80
C ASP A 350 -15.43 13.01 -31.13
N VAL A 351 -15.18 13.18 -29.83
CA VAL A 351 -15.40 14.43 -29.10
C VAL A 351 -14.05 15.05 -28.78
N THR A 352 -13.81 16.26 -29.27
CA THR A 352 -12.62 17.04 -28.98
C THR A 352 -13.00 18.30 -28.21
N VAL A 353 -12.50 18.42 -26.98
CA VAL A 353 -12.60 19.64 -26.17
C VAL A 353 -11.21 20.27 -26.11
N THR A 354 -11.05 21.49 -26.63
CA THR A 354 -9.72 22.11 -26.80
C THR A 354 -9.72 23.61 -26.51
N GLY A 355 -8.69 24.06 -25.80
CA GLY A 355 -8.45 25.46 -25.51
C GLY A 355 -9.02 25.91 -24.17
N ILE A 356 -8.40 26.94 -23.60
CA ILE A 356 -8.81 27.56 -22.33
C ILE A 356 -10.30 27.95 -22.33
N ASP A 357 -10.94 27.79 -21.17
CA ASP A 357 -12.35 28.10 -20.93
C ASP A 357 -13.33 27.37 -21.88
N SER A 358 -12.92 26.24 -22.46
CA SER A 358 -13.77 25.41 -23.32
C SER A 358 -14.16 24.14 -22.58
N ASP A 359 -15.46 24.03 -22.30
CA ASP A 359 -15.94 23.02 -21.36
C ASP A 359 -17.06 22.14 -21.94
N VAL A 360 -17.08 20.86 -21.55
CA VAL A 360 -18.32 20.07 -21.62
C VAL A 360 -18.86 19.84 -20.23
N LEU A 361 -20.10 20.28 -20.00
CA LEU A 361 -20.80 20.19 -18.73
C LEU A 361 -21.76 18.98 -18.74
N ILE A 362 -21.45 17.96 -17.96
CA ILE A 362 -22.29 16.77 -17.78
C ILE A 362 -23.09 16.93 -16.49
N ASN A 363 -24.35 17.37 -16.58
CA ASN A 363 -25.19 17.53 -15.39
C ASN A 363 -25.83 16.22 -14.95
N ALA A 364 -26.34 16.20 -13.72
CA ALA A 364 -27.09 15.09 -13.17
C ALA A 364 -28.21 14.58 -14.11
N GLY A 365 -28.08 13.30 -14.51
CA GLY A 365 -29.02 12.63 -15.42
C GLY A 365 -28.67 12.74 -16.91
N GLY A 366 -27.70 13.59 -17.27
CA GLY A 366 -27.16 13.71 -18.62
C GLY A 366 -26.11 12.63 -18.93
N GLU A 367 -25.82 12.49 -20.22
CA GLU A 367 -24.87 11.51 -20.77
C GLU A 367 -24.08 12.16 -21.91
N LEU A 368 -22.75 12.00 -21.91
CA LEU A 368 -21.90 12.23 -23.08
C LEU A 368 -21.44 10.86 -23.58
N GLU A 369 -21.87 10.46 -24.77
CA GLU A 369 -21.47 9.21 -25.42
C GLU A 369 -20.63 9.52 -26.65
N ALA A 370 -19.48 8.86 -26.78
CA ALA A 370 -18.59 8.95 -27.94
C ALA A 370 -17.81 7.65 -28.17
N ASP A 371 -17.22 7.47 -29.35
CA ASP A 371 -16.22 6.41 -29.54
C ASP A 371 -14.90 6.83 -28.87
N GLU A 372 -14.41 8.02 -29.17
CA GLU A 372 -13.18 8.58 -28.61
C GLU A 372 -13.38 10.00 -28.07
N ILE A 373 -12.85 10.27 -26.87
CA ILE A 373 -12.90 11.59 -26.24
C ILE A 373 -11.48 12.09 -25.97
N PHE A 374 -11.22 13.33 -26.40
CA PHE A 374 -9.97 14.06 -26.20
C PHE A 374 -10.24 15.34 -25.42
N ILE A 375 -9.59 15.49 -24.26
CA ILE A 375 -9.54 16.75 -23.52
C ILE A 375 -8.11 17.28 -23.64
N GLN A 376 -7.93 18.43 -24.28
CA GLN A 376 -6.61 18.94 -24.64
C GLN A 376 -6.50 20.46 -24.52
N ASP A 377 -5.26 20.97 -24.58
CA ASP A 377 -4.97 22.41 -24.61
C ASP A 377 -5.64 23.25 -23.50
N GLN A 378 -5.64 22.75 -22.25
CA GLN A 378 -6.26 23.40 -21.08
C GLN A 378 -7.80 23.44 -21.07
N ALA A 379 -8.44 22.60 -21.89
CA ALA A 379 -9.87 22.38 -21.82
C ALA A 379 -10.28 21.50 -20.64
N GLU A 380 -11.58 21.50 -20.35
CA GLU A 380 -12.15 20.79 -19.21
C GLU A 380 -13.39 19.99 -19.63
N ILE A 381 -13.58 18.81 -19.04
CA ILE A 381 -14.91 18.20 -18.92
C ILE A 381 -15.29 18.24 -17.45
N GLN A 382 -16.39 18.93 -17.14
CA GLN A 382 -16.91 19.07 -15.80
C GLN A 382 -18.16 18.22 -15.62
N MET A 383 -18.18 17.40 -14.58
CA MET A 383 -19.28 16.50 -14.26
C MET A 383 -19.94 16.93 -12.95
N ASP A 384 -21.23 17.23 -12.98
CA ASP A 384 -22.07 17.52 -11.81
C ASP A 384 -23.02 16.34 -11.50
N GLY A 385 -22.62 15.13 -11.94
CA GLY A 385 -23.42 13.91 -12.01
C GLY A 385 -23.38 13.30 -13.40
N GLY A 386 -24.34 12.43 -13.72
CA GLY A 386 -24.49 11.89 -15.08
C GLY A 386 -23.44 10.85 -15.46
N THR A 387 -23.25 10.66 -16.77
CA THR A 387 -22.38 9.61 -17.33
C THR A 387 -21.53 10.14 -18.48
N LEU A 388 -20.23 9.82 -18.45
CA LEU A 388 -19.33 9.90 -19.60
C LEU A 388 -19.10 8.46 -20.06
N ASP A 389 -19.53 8.13 -21.27
CA ASP A 389 -19.36 6.81 -21.89
C ASP A 389 -18.47 6.95 -23.14
N ALA A 390 -17.35 6.23 -23.15
CA ALA A 390 -16.45 6.22 -24.29
C ALA A 390 -15.76 4.87 -24.51
N ARG A 391 -15.39 4.56 -25.77
CA ARG A 391 -14.47 3.45 -26.02
C ARG A 391 -13.07 3.79 -25.50
N ARG A 392 -12.58 5.01 -25.74
CA ARG A 392 -11.33 5.54 -25.15
C ARG A 392 -11.46 6.99 -24.71
N LEU A 393 -10.76 7.33 -23.63
CA LEU A 393 -10.65 8.70 -23.11
C LEU A 393 -9.16 9.07 -22.96
N THR A 394 -8.77 10.21 -23.53
CA THR A 394 -7.42 10.78 -23.38
C THR A 394 -7.54 12.17 -22.75
N ILE A 395 -6.81 12.37 -21.65
CA ILE A 395 -6.68 13.66 -20.98
C ILE A 395 -5.23 14.10 -21.17
N ASP A 396 -5.01 15.14 -21.96
CA ASP A 396 -3.67 15.64 -22.26
C ASP A 396 -3.11 16.52 -21.15
N ALA A 397 -1.80 16.76 -21.20
CA ALA A 397 -1.12 17.61 -20.23
C ALA A 397 -1.76 19.00 -20.13
N GLY A 398 -2.14 19.38 -18.92
CA GLY A 398 -2.79 20.65 -18.61
C GLY A 398 -4.30 20.68 -18.85
N ALA A 399 -4.90 19.61 -19.37
CA ALA A 399 -6.35 19.42 -19.46
C ALA A 399 -6.90 18.70 -18.21
N GLN A 400 -8.21 18.80 -17.99
CA GLN A 400 -8.83 18.33 -16.75
C GLN A 400 -10.17 17.59 -16.98
N LEU A 401 -10.37 16.51 -16.24
CA LEU A 401 -11.67 15.92 -15.96
C LEU A 401 -12.03 16.24 -14.51
N GLU A 402 -13.03 17.09 -14.31
CA GLU A 402 -13.43 17.57 -12.99
C GLU A 402 -14.78 16.98 -12.57
N GLY A 403 -14.89 16.54 -11.33
CA GLY A 403 -16.14 16.18 -10.68
C GLY A 403 -16.54 17.20 -9.61
N VAL A 404 -17.76 17.71 -9.68
CA VAL A 404 -18.31 18.71 -8.74
C VAL A 404 -19.63 18.26 -8.10
N ALA A 405 -20.14 19.08 -7.18
CA ALA A 405 -21.24 18.75 -6.28
C ALA A 405 -22.64 18.74 -6.93
N GLY A 406 -23.09 17.61 -7.48
CA GLY A 406 -24.47 17.52 -8.02
C GLY A 406 -25.07 16.13 -8.16
N GLY A 407 -24.30 15.07 -7.93
CA GLY A 407 -24.78 13.69 -7.99
C GLY A 407 -23.65 12.68 -8.04
N ALA A 408 -24.01 11.40 -8.18
CA ALA A 408 -23.02 10.36 -8.49
C ALA A 408 -22.62 10.48 -9.97
N MET A 409 -21.31 10.46 -10.24
CA MET A 409 -20.75 10.52 -11.58
C MET A 409 -20.23 9.14 -11.99
N THR A 410 -20.48 8.76 -13.24
CA THR A 410 -19.98 7.50 -13.80
C THR A 410 -19.14 7.80 -15.04
N VAL A 411 -17.92 7.27 -15.08
CA VAL A 411 -17.03 7.29 -16.25
C VAL A 411 -16.91 5.84 -16.72
N ASP A 412 -17.60 5.49 -17.80
CA ASP A 412 -17.60 4.14 -18.38
C ASP A 412 -16.66 4.11 -19.58
N ILE A 413 -15.56 3.36 -19.46
CA ILE A 413 -14.54 3.28 -20.50
C ILE A 413 -14.41 1.86 -21.00
N ALA A 414 -14.74 1.62 -22.27
CA ALA A 414 -14.77 0.25 -22.80
C ALA A 414 -13.36 -0.36 -22.98
N GLU A 415 -12.37 0.42 -23.41
CA GLU A 415 -11.01 -0.07 -23.71
C GLU A 415 -9.88 0.56 -22.88
N ARG A 416 -9.76 1.90 -22.90
CA ARG A 416 -8.59 2.58 -22.33
C ARG A 416 -8.88 4.03 -21.91
N LEU A 417 -8.47 4.36 -20.69
CA LEU A 417 -8.22 5.72 -20.21
C LEU A 417 -6.72 5.98 -20.26
N VAL A 418 -6.29 7.14 -20.76
CA VAL A 418 -4.92 7.65 -20.63
C VAL A 418 -4.99 9.03 -19.98
N ASN A 419 -4.43 9.17 -18.79
CA ASN A 419 -4.37 10.44 -18.06
C ASN A 419 -2.95 11.01 -18.04
N ASN A 420 -2.69 12.01 -18.87
CA ASN A 420 -1.48 12.85 -18.80
C ASN A 420 -1.77 14.23 -18.16
N GLY A 421 -3.02 14.49 -17.77
CA GLY A 421 -3.49 15.74 -17.20
C GLY A 421 -3.97 15.55 -15.76
N VAL A 422 -5.15 16.10 -15.46
CA VAL A 422 -5.71 16.08 -14.11
C VAL A 422 -7.06 15.37 -14.10
N ILE A 423 -7.24 14.45 -13.14
CA ILE A 423 -8.55 13.96 -12.72
C ILE A 423 -8.79 14.47 -11.30
N ASP A 424 -9.80 15.32 -11.11
CA ASP A 424 -10.11 15.96 -9.83
C ASP A 424 -11.57 15.76 -9.43
N VAL A 425 -11.84 15.61 -8.13
CA VAL A 425 -13.19 15.48 -7.58
C VAL A 425 -13.31 16.27 -6.29
N ASP A 426 -14.21 17.26 -6.27
CA ASP A 426 -14.51 18.15 -5.15
C ASP A 426 -15.99 18.09 -4.73
N GLY A 427 -16.39 18.91 -3.75
CA GLY A 427 -17.78 19.22 -3.43
C GLY A 427 -18.53 18.12 -2.68
N GLY A 428 -17.83 17.17 -2.09
CA GLY A 428 -18.34 15.97 -1.43
C GLY A 428 -18.80 14.88 -2.41
N ALA A 429 -18.42 14.99 -3.68
CA ALA A 429 -18.92 14.13 -4.74
C ALA A 429 -18.17 12.79 -4.82
N VAL A 430 -18.70 11.87 -5.63
CA VAL A 430 -18.05 10.58 -5.91
C VAL A 430 -18.05 10.34 -7.41
N MET A 431 -16.86 10.16 -7.98
CA MET A 431 -16.66 9.79 -9.38
C MET A 431 -16.23 8.33 -9.47
N THR A 432 -17.01 7.53 -10.21
CA THR A 432 -16.77 6.10 -10.38
C THR A 432 -16.38 5.76 -11.81
N PHE A 433 -15.16 5.26 -11.98
CA PHE A 433 -14.62 4.70 -13.21
C PHE A 433 -14.91 3.20 -13.28
N GLN A 434 -15.43 2.75 -14.41
CA GLN A 434 -15.73 1.35 -14.67
C GLN A 434 -15.27 0.94 -16.07
N SER A 435 -14.85 -0.32 -16.20
CA SER A 435 -14.43 -0.87 -17.49
C SER A 435 -14.65 -2.38 -17.56
N ALA A 436 -15.07 -2.84 -18.74
CA ALA A 436 -15.08 -4.27 -19.07
C ALA A 436 -13.69 -4.80 -19.44
N ALA A 437 -12.74 -3.94 -19.79
CA ALA A 437 -11.36 -4.33 -20.09
C ALA A 437 -10.58 -4.63 -18.81
N ALA A 438 -9.76 -5.69 -18.82
CA ALA A 438 -9.02 -6.12 -17.63
C ALA A 438 -7.90 -5.16 -17.19
N SER A 439 -7.40 -4.32 -18.10
CA SER A 439 -6.36 -3.32 -17.87
C SER A 439 -6.67 -2.07 -18.70
N ALA A 440 -7.49 -1.19 -18.13
CA ALA A 440 -8.05 -0.02 -18.79
C ALA A 440 -7.44 1.29 -18.29
N TRP A 441 -6.82 1.29 -17.11
CA TRP A 441 -6.44 2.50 -16.39
C TRP A 441 -4.94 2.78 -16.54
N ASP A 442 -4.58 3.66 -17.47
CA ASP A 442 -3.29 4.35 -17.49
C ASP A 442 -3.53 5.72 -16.81
N LEU A 443 -3.10 5.82 -15.55
CA LEU A 443 -3.55 6.86 -14.60
C LEU A 443 -2.62 8.08 -14.55
N ASP A 444 -1.45 7.96 -15.14
CA ASP A 444 -0.33 8.90 -15.06
C ASP A 444 0.39 9.10 -16.40
N GLY A 445 0.01 8.34 -17.42
CA GLY A 445 0.57 8.47 -18.75
C GLY A 445 1.96 7.88 -18.87
N LEU A 446 2.51 7.88 -20.08
CA LEU A 446 3.83 7.28 -20.36
C LEU A 446 5.01 8.05 -19.74
N SER A 447 4.79 9.30 -19.31
CA SER A 447 5.80 10.18 -18.72
C SER A 447 5.62 10.42 -17.22
N GLY A 448 4.58 9.87 -16.59
CA GLY A 448 4.29 10.08 -15.17
C GLY A 448 3.78 11.48 -14.85
N ASP A 449 3.15 12.15 -15.82
CA ASP A 449 2.67 13.54 -15.68
C ASP A 449 1.24 13.61 -15.13
N GLY A 450 0.48 12.51 -15.19
CA GLY A 450 -0.91 12.52 -14.76
C GLY A 450 -1.09 12.60 -13.24
N GLN A 451 -2.12 13.32 -12.85
CA GLN A 451 -2.44 13.63 -11.45
C GLN A 451 -3.85 13.14 -11.10
N LEU A 452 -4.02 12.62 -9.88
CA LEU A 452 -5.31 12.23 -9.32
C LEU A 452 -5.56 12.99 -8.02
N PHE A 453 -6.65 13.76 -7.96
CA PHE A 453 -7.03 14.54 -6.79
C PHE A 453 -8.39 14.06 -6.26
N ALA A 454 -8.37 13.48 -5.07
CA ALA A 454 -9.55 13.28 -4.23
C ALA A 454 -9.64 14.45 -3.23
N ASN A 455 -9.76 15.67 -3.77
CA ASN A 455 -9.73 16.94 -3.05
C ASN A 455 -11.15 17.44 -2.81
N GLY A 456 -11.70 17.15 -1.64
CA GLY A 456 -13.10 17.49 -1.37
C GLY A 456 -14.11 16.46 -1.88
N GLY A 457 -13.69 15.39 -2.58
CA GLY A 457 -14.53 14.30 -3.08
C GLY A 457 -13.77 12.98 -3.20
N SER A 458 -14.45 11.88 -3.55
CA SER A 458 -13.84 10.53 -3.61
C SER A 458 -13.77 9.95 -5.02
N LEU A 459 -12.66 9.28 -5.31
CA LEU A 459 -12.38 8.63 -6.59
C LEU A 459 -12.49 7.10 -6.46
N ILE A 460 -13.19 6.46 -7.40
CA ILE A 460 -13.37 5.00 -7.40
C ILE A 460 -13.06 4.43 -8.77
N PHE A 461 -12.05 3.57 -8.86
CA PHE A 461 -11.79 2.68 -9.99
C PHE A 461 -12.30 1.27 -9.63
N ASP A 462 -13.60 1.03 -9.88
CA ASP A 462 -14.35 -0.14 -9.36
C ASP A 462 -14.08 -1.43 -10.15
N THR A 463 -14.00 -1.33 -11.47
CA THR A 463 -13.71 -2.48 -12.36
C THR A 463 -12.63 -2.10 -13.36
N GLY A 464 -12.02 -3.10 -13.99
CA GLY A 464 -10.82 -2.93 -14.80
C GLY A 464 -9.54 -3.05 -13.97
N GLY A 465 -8.40 -2.68 -14.55
CA GLY A 465 -7.09 -2.80 -13.91
C GLY A 465 -6.14 -1.73 -14.39
N VAL A 466 -5.12 -1.47 -13.58
CA VAL A 466 -4.07 -0.50 -13.90
C VAL A 466 -3.14 -1.10 -14.95
N VAL A 467 -2.81 -0.33 -15.98
CA VAL A 467 -2.05 -0.76 -17.16
C VAL A 467 -0.58 -0.98 -16.80
N ASP A 468 -0.03 -0.08 -16.01
CA ASP A 468 1.35 -0.01 -15.54
C ASP A 468 1.42 0.47 -14.09
N ALA A 469 2.63 0.76 -13.62
CA ALA A 469 2.89 1.13 -12.24
C ALA A 469 2.92 2.65 -12.14
N PHE A 470 2.16 3.18 -11.19
CA PHE A 470 1.96 4.61 -11.04
C PHE A 470 3.24 5.32 -10.59
N ASP A 471 3.72 6.30 -11.36
CA ASP A 471 4.82 7.21 -11.11
C ASP A 471 4.46 8.72 -11.17
N GLY A 472 3.16 9.04 -11.25
CA GLY A 472 2.62 10.41 -11.14
C GLY A 472 2.35 10.91 -9.71
N GLU A 473 1.37 11.82 -9.56
CA GLU A 473 1.01 12.46 -8.28
C GLU A 473 -0.43 12.13 -7.87
N MET A 474 -0.64 11.79 -6.60
CA MET A 474 -1.96 11.60 -6.00
C MET A 474 -2.09 12.46 -4.75
N THR A 475 -3.27 13.07 -4.57
CA THR A 475 -3.65 13.69 -3.30
C THR A 475 -4.99 13.17 -2.82
N VAL A 476 -5.09 12.85 -1.53
CA VAL A 476 -6.34 12.45 -0.88
C VAL A 476 -6.54 13.31 0.36
N ASP A 477 -7.65 14.05 0.38
CA ASP A 477 -7.97 14.93 1.50
C ASP A 477 -8.83 14.26 2.57
N GLY A 478 -8.86 14.89 3.74
CA GLY A 478 -9.53 14.38 4.91
C GLY A 478 -11.03 14.17 4.73
N GLY A 479 -11.48 12.94 4.98
CA GLY A 479 -12.88 12.51 4.86
C GLY A 479 -13.20 11.89 3.51
N PHE A 480 -12.22 11.79 2.63
CA PHE A 480 -12.34 11.22 1.31
C PHE A 480 -11.43 10.02 1.12
N PHE A 481 -11.61 9.35 -0.01
CA PHE A 481 -10.84 8.16 -0.34
C PHE A 481 -10.57 8.04 -1.83
N LEU A 482 -9.44 7.42 -2.14
CA LEU A 482 -9.14 6.85 -3.44
C LEU A 482 -9.30 5.33 -3.34
N ARG A 483 -10.20 4.77 -4.14
CA ARG A 483 -10.43 3.33 -4.24
C ARG A 483 -9.95 2.80 -5.58
N ILE A 484 -8.99 1.89 -5.59
CA ILE A 484 -8.61 1.12 -6.79
C ILE A 484 -8.77 -0.36 -6.45
N ASP A 485 -9.76 -1.04 -7.06
CA ASP A 485 -10.12 -2.41 -6.67
C ASP A 485 -9.14 -3.48 -7.17
N ALA A 486 -8.50 -3.24 -8.31
CA ALA A 486 -7.45 -4.11 -8.82
C ALA A 486 -6.13 -3.90 -8.04
N PRO A 487 -5.28 -4.93 -7.91
CA PRO A 487 -3.93 -4.73 -7.40
C PRO A 487 -3.13 -3.78 -8.29
N TRP A 488 -2.33 -2.92 -7.69
CA TRP A 488 -1.55 -1.91 -8.39
C TRP A 488 -0.22 -1.63 -7.69
N THR A 489 0.67 -0.89 -8.36
CA THR A 489 2.04 -0.66 -7.89
C THR A 489 2.39 0.82 -7.97
N PHE A 490 3.00 1.35 -6.91
CA PHE A 490 3.70 2.63 -6.88
C PHE A 490 5.16 2.45 -7.29
N SER A 491 5.62 3.27 -8.22
CA SER A 491 6.98 3.25 -8.77
C SER A 491 7.86 4.38 -8.21
N PRO A 492 9.20 4.29 -8.38
CA PRO A 492 10.09 5.41 -8.06
C PRO A 492 9.74 6.66 -8.86
N GLY A 493 9.51 7.78 -8.18
CA GLY A 493 9.08 9.04 -8.80
C GLY A 493 7.69 9.46 -8.35
N ALA A 494 6.86 8.48 -7.99
CA ALA A 494 5.50 8.74 -7.54
C ALA A 494 5.45 9.55 -6.24
N VAL A 495 4.41 10.37 -6.12
CA VAL A 495 4.07 11.13 -4.93
C VAL A 495 2.64 10.80 -4.52
N LEU A 496 2.44 10.50 -3.23
CA LEU A 496 1.12 10.36 -2.62
C LEU A 496 1.05 11.25 -1.38
N ASP A 497 0.22 12.28 -1.45
CA ASP A 497 -0.06 13.19 -0.34
C ASP A 497 -1.41 12.81 0.30
N MET A 498 -1.38 12.50 1.60
CA MET A 498 -2.56 12.07 2.36
C MET A 498 -2.87 13.10 3.46
N ASN A 499 -3.71 14.06 3.12
CA ASN A 499 -4.02 15.23 3.94
C ASN A 499 -5.22 14.97 4.84
N GLY A 500 -5.06 14.04 5.79
CA GLY A 500 -6.10 13.69 6.74
C GLY A 500 -6.45 14.84 7.70
N GLY A 501 -7.66 14.81 8.27
CA GLY A 501 -8.08 15.70 9.35
C GLY A 501 -8.31 14.97 10.68
N SER A 502 -8.41 15.75 11.77
CA SER A 502 -8.49 15.24 13.16
C SER A 502 -9.87 14.75 13.62
N GLY A 503 -10.92 15.00 12.83
CA GLY A 503 -12.29 14.59 13.16
C GLY A 503 -12.59 13.12 12.84
N ALA A 504 -13.53 12.52 13.58
CA ALA A 504 -14.02 11.18 13.23
C ALA A 504 -14.62 11.17 11.81
N GLY A 505 -14.07 10.33 10.94
CA GLY A 505 -14.43 10.28 9.52
C GLY A 505 -13.80 11.38 8.67
N GLN A 506 -12.71 12.00 9.14
CA GLN A 506 -11.88 12.93 8.37
C GLN A 506 -10.55 12.30 7.93
N SER A 507 -10.38 10.98 8.01
CA SER A 507 -9.16 10.34 7.52
C SER A 507 -9.04 10.46 6.00
N ALA A 508 -7.82 10.63 5.49
CA ALA A 508 -7.48 10.44 4.08
C ALA A 508 -7.21 8.94 3.85
N ARG A 509 -7.87 8.30 2.87
CA ARG A 509 -7.91 6.82 2.84
C ARG A 509 -7.59 6.25 1.46
N ILE A 510 -6.68 5.28 1.41
CA ILE A 510 -6.45 4.41 0.26
C ILE A 510 -7.15 3.09 0.51
N VAL A 511 -8.09 2.73 -0.37
CA VAL A 511 -8.94 1.55 -0.17
C VAL A 511 -9.02 0.67 -1.42
N GLY A 512 -9.48 -0.58 -1.28
CA GLY A 512 -9.69 -1.51 -2.38
C GLY A 512 -8.66 -2.64 -2.44
N GLY A 513 -8.02 -2.80 -3.60
CA GLY A 513 -7.06 -3.86 -3.92
C GLY A 513 -5.73 -3.72 -3.17
N ALA A 514 -4.86 -4.72 -3.36
CA ALA A 514 -3.53 -4.71 -2.74
C ALA A 514 -2.61 -3.66 -3.40
N VAL A 515 -1.91 -2.89 -2.57
CA VAL A 515 -0.95 -1.86 -3.02
C VAL A 515 0.47 -2.39 -2.84
N THR A 516 1.26 -2.39 -3.91
CA THR A 516 2.71 -2.62 -3.81
C THR A 516 3.44 -1.29 -3.91
N ILE A 517 4.14 -0.88 -2.85
CA ILE A 517 4.96 0.33 -2.83
C ILE A 517 6.39 -0.07 -3.18
N ASN A 518 6.84 0.23 -4.40
CA ASN A 518 8.13 -0.15 -4.94
C ASN A 518 9.06 1.06 -5.18
N GLY A 519 8.75 2.19 -4.54
CA GLY A 519 9.45 3.47 -4.65
C GLY A 519 8.49 4.62 -4.36
N GLY A 520 8.97 5.85 -4.54
CA GLY A 520 8.17 7.07 -4.37
C GLY A 520 8.18 7.63 -2.95
N THR A 521 7.44 8.71 -2.76
CA THR A 521 7.25 9.40 -1.49
C THR A 521 5.77 9.35 -1.09
N ILE A 522 5.51 8.98 0.15
CA ILE A 522 4.20 9.04 0.78
C ILE A 522 4.33 10.08 1.88
N ASP A 523 3.60 11.17 1.76
CA ASP A 523 3.55 12.24 2.75
C ASP A 523 2.22 12.22 3.47
N VAL A 524 2.28 12.22 4.79
CA VAL A 524 1.14 12.32 5.69
C VAL A 524 1.40 13.57 6.51
N ASP A 525 1.00 14.71 5.97
CA ASP A 525 1.10 16.02 6.63
C ASP A 525 -0.21 16.78 6.38
N ASP A 526 -0.67 17.53 7.38
CA ASP A 526 -1.86 18.37 7.22
C ASP A 526 -1.53 19.61 6.38
N VAL A 527 -2.35 19.90 5.38
CA VAL A 527 -2.30 21.13 4.56
C VAL A 527 -2.86 22.31 5.38
N GLY A 528 -2.21 22.60 6.49
CA GLY A 528 -2.54 23.69 7.39
C GLY A 528 -1.31 24.32 8.02
N GLY A 529 -0.26 23.52 8.27
CA GLY A 529 0.97 23.97 8.92
C GLY A 529 0.73 24.74 10.24
N ASP A 530 -0.47 24.65 10.81
CA ASP A 530 -0.86 25.40 12.00
C ASP A 530 -0.46 24.64 13.28
N GLY A 531 -0.14 23.34 13.15
CA GLY A 531 0.27 22.46 14.24
C GLY A 531 -0.83 22.26 15.27
N LEU A 532 -2.10 22.33 14.87
CA LEU A 532 -3.27 22.26 15.76
C LEU A 532 -4.26 21.13 15.42
N THR A 533 -4.13 20.46 14.28
CA THR A 533 -5.02 19.37 13.87
C THR A 533 -4.24 18.13 13.43
N ASP A 534 -4.31 17.07 14.25
CA ASP A 534 -3.75 15.74 13.97
C ASP A 534 -4.36 15.16 12.67
N GLY A 535 -3.59 14.99 11.61
CA GLY A 535 -4.01 14.36 10.37
C GLY A 535 -4.00 12.84 10.46
N ILE A 536 -5.05 12.17 9.97
CA ILE A 536 -5.15 10.70 9.95
C ILE A 536 -5.15 10.19 8.51
N ALA A 537 -4.20 9.32 8.18
CA ALA A 537 -4.11 8.61 6.91
C ALA A 537 -4.29 7.10 7.12
N GLU A 538 -5.03 6.44 6.24
CA GLU A 538 -5.34 5.00 6.36
C GLU A 538 -5.09 4.25 5.04
N PHE A 539 -4.41 3.11 5.12
CA PHE A 539 -4.43 2.07 4.10
C PHE A 539 -5.33 0.91 4.55
N ASP A 540 -6.53 0.82 3.98
CA ASP A 540 -7.52 -0.22 4.32
C ASP A 540 -7.23 -1.59 3.66
N GLY A 541 -6.53 -1.55 2.52
CA GLY A 541 -6.17 -2.71 1.72
C GLY A 541 -4.85 -3.36 2.15
N PRO A 542 -4.53 -4.58 1.68
CA PRO A 542 -3.21 -5.16 1.92
C PRO A 542 -2.09 -4.32 1.29
N VAL A 543 -0.99 -4.13 2.01
CA VAL A 543 0.16 -3.33 1.55
C VAL A 543 1.45 -4.16 1.52
N GLU A 544 2.18 -4.11 0.42
CA GLU A 544 3.55 -4.65 0.29
C GLU A 544 4.55 -3.51 0.05
N ILE A 545 5.37 -3.19 1.04
CA ILE A 545 6.39 -2.14 0.98
C ILE A 545 7.74 -2.76 0.59
N ARG A 546 8.09 -2.65 -0.68
CA ARG A 546 9.37 -3.12 -1.25
C ARG A 546 10.47 -2.06 -1.23
N ALA A 547 10.06 -0.81 -1.40
CA ALA A 547 10.83 0.42 -1.28
C ALA A 547 9.84 1.57 -0.99
N GLY A 548 10.34 2.78 -0.72
CA GLY A 548 9.50 3.96 -0.50
C GLY A 548 9.92 4.75 0.73
N ALA A 549 9.69 6.06 0.68
CA ALA A 549 9.92 6.96 1.80
C ALA A 549 8.57 7.45 2.33
N PHE A 550 8.30 7.15 3.59
CA PHE A 550 7.12 7.61 4.31
C PHE A 550 7.54 8.76 5.22
N SER A 551 6.85 9.87 5.11
CA SER A 551 6.98 11.04 5.98
C SER A 551 5.66 11.19 6.73
N VAL A 552 5.73 11.23 8.07
CA VAL A 552 4.56 11.50 8.91
C VAL A 552 4.86 12.77 9.70
N GLY A 553 4.07 13.81 9.44
CA GLY A 553 4.15 15.13 10.02
C GLY A 553 3.88 15.13 11.53
N ALA A 554 4.06 16.29 12.16
CA ALA A 554 3.97 16.39 13.60
C ALA A 554 2.53 16.18 14.06
N ASP A 555 2.35 15.37 15.11
CA ASP A 555 1.03 14.99 15.65
C ASP A 555 0.15 14.15 14.68
N ASP A 556 0.63 13.81 13.48
CA ASP A 556 -0.12 13.02 12.49
C ASP A 556 -0.05 11.51 12.73
N ARG A 557 -0.97 10.77 12.09
CA ARG A 557 -1.11 9.32 12.22
C ARG A 557 -1.27 8.64 10.87
N LEU A 558 -0.50 7.57 10.64
CA LEU A 558 -0.62 6.68 9.49
C LEU A 558 -0.96 5.26 9.94
N ASP A 559 -2.09 4.74 9.47
CA ASP A 559 -2.61 3.43 9.83
C ASP A 559 -2.59 2.45 8.67
N PHE A 560 -2.11 1.24 8.94
CA PHE A 560 -2.20 0.08 8.07
C PHE A 560 -3.18 -0.93 8.66
N ASP A 561 -4.42 -0.88 8.20
CA ASP A 561 -5.54 -1.63 8.80
C ASP A 561 -5.55 -3.12 8.44
N ASN A 562 -4.80 -3.50 7.42
CA ASN A 562 -4.81 -4.84 6.86
C ASN A 562 -3.42 -5.49 6.87
N THR A 563 -3.30 -6.61 6.14
CA THR A 563 -2.03 -7.33 6.05
C THR A 563 -0.96 -6.44 5.44
N THR A 564 0.14 -6.25 6.16
CA THR A 564 1.25 -5.39 5.74
C THR A 564 2.55 -6.18 5.70
N THR A 565 3.26 -6.12 4.59
CA THR A 565 4.60 -6.71 4.45
C THR A 565 5.61 -5.59 4.21
N VAL A 566 6.61 -5.48 5.07
CA VAL A 566 7.69 -4.48 4.97
C VAL A 566 8.99 -5.19 4.61
N GLN A 567 9.40 -5.09 3.34
CA GLN A 567 10.65 -5.66 2.82
C GLN A 567 11.81 -4.69 2.90
N ASN A 568 11.62 -3.47 2.39
CA ASN A 568 12.52 -2.32 2.58
C ASN A 568 11.67 -1.06 2.51
N GLY A 569 11.66 -0.25 3.57
CA GLY A 569 10.96 1.02 3.62
C GLY A 569 11.67 1.95 4.60
N VAL A 570 11.64 3.25 4.31
CA VAL A 570 12.18 4.28 5.19
C VAL A 570 11.01 5.06 5.76
N PHE A 571 10.86 5.05 7.08
CA PHE A 571 9.78 5.76 7.77
C PHE A 571 10.40 6.90 8.59
N THR A 572 9.99 8.14 8.30
CA THR A 572 10.41 9.32 9.04
C THR A 572 9.23 9.85 9.83
N LEU A 573 9.36 9.86 11.15
CA LEU A 573 8.31 10.31 12.06
C LEU A 573 8.75 11.63 12.72
N ALA A 574 7.92 12.66 12.61
CA ALA A 574 8.10 13.92 13.32
C ALA A 574 7.73 13.80 14.82
N GLN A 575 7.60 14.94 15.51
CA GLN A 575 7.22 14.96 16.92
C GLN A 575 5.79 14.41 17.10
N ASN A 576 5.54 13.56 18.09
CA ASN A 576 4.25 12.90 18.38
C ASN A 576 3.59 12.10 17.22
N ALA A 577 4.24 12.02 16.06
CA ALA A 577 3.75 11.28 14.91
C ALA A 577 3.55 9.80 15.25
N THR A 578 2.53 9.16 14.68
CA THR A 578 2.19 7.76 14.94
C THR A 578 2.12 6.94 13.66
N ILE A 579 2.75 5.78 13.64
CA ILE A 579 2.46 4.73 12.64
C ILE A 579 1.85 3.54 13.35
N SER A 580 0.71 3.05 12.85
CA SER A 580 -0.01 1.90 13.41
C SER A 580 -0.10 0.78 12.39
N PHE A 581 0.25 -0.43 12.82
CA PHE A 581 0.05 -1.66 12.06
C PHE A 581 -1.02 -2.50 12.74
N ASP A 582 -2.25 -2.40 12.25
CA ASP A 582 -3.44 -2.98 12.89
C ASP A 582 -3.76 -4.38 12.38
N GLY A 583 -3.40 -4.67 11.12
CA GLY A 583 -3.47 -6.01 10.56
C GLY A 583 -2.23 -6.87 10.80
N VAL A 584 -2.25 -8.08 10.23
CA VAL A 584 -1.11 -9.02 10.31
C VAL A 584 0.09 -8.40 9.61
N THR A 585 1.21 -8.30 10.33
CA THR A 585 2.38 -7.58 9.84
C THR A 585 3.58 -8.51 9.71
N THR A 586 4.27 -8.46 8.57
CA THR A 586 5.55 -9.13 8.37
C THR A 586 6.62 -8.08 8.13
N VAL A 587 7.66 -8.08 8.94
CA VAL A 587 8.81 -7.17 8.81
C VAL A 587 10.04 -7.98 8.46
N ASP A 588 10.56 -7.77 7.25
CA ASP A 588 11.83 -8.33 6.83
C ASP A 588 12.95 -7.33 7.17
N THR A 589 12.97 -6.19 6.48
CA THR A 589 13.87 -5.05 6.74
C THR A 589 13.07 -3.76 6.73
N ALA A 590 13.26 -2.92 7.74
CA ALA A 590 12.61 -1.61 7.85
C ALA A 590 13.54 -0.66 8.60
N ASP A 591 13.66 0.58 8.10
CA ASP A 591 14.40 1.63 8.77
C ASP A 591 13.39 2.67 9.29
N PHE A 592 13.15 2.67 10.60
CA PHE A 592 12.40 3.72 11.28
C PHE A 592 13.37 4.80 11.75
N THR A 593 13.10 6.06 11.40
CA THR A 593 13.88 7.23 11.81
C THR A 593 12.95 8.21 12.52
N PHE A 594 13.28 8.52 13.76
CA PHE A 594 12.49 9.42 14.60
C PHE A 594 13.20 10.79 14.67
N ALA A 595 12.55 11.83 14.15
CA ALA A 595 13.01 13.21 14.29
C ALA A 595 12.65 13.83 15.66
N GLY A 596 11.80 13.14 16.44
CA GLY A 596 11.34 13.51 17.77
C GLY A 596 10.92 12.29 18.61
N ASP A 597 9.82 12.44 19.34
CA ASP A 597 9.21 11.46 20.28
C ASP A 597 8.04 10.66 19.65
N GLY A 598 7.99 10.57 18.31
CA GLY A 598 6.97 9.78 17.60
C GLY A 598 6.96 8.30 17.98
N GLN A 599 5.90 7.60 17.59
CA GLN A 599 5.67 6.21 17.96
C GLN A 599 5.34 5.28 16.77
N VAL A 600 5.80 4.03 16.87
CA VAL A 600 5.38 2.93 15.99
C VAL A 600 4.67 1.87 16.83
N VAL A 601 3.46 1.48 16.42
CA VAL A 601 2.61 0.56 17.18
C VAL A 601 2.24 -0.65 16.33
N PHE A 602 2.57 -1.84 16.80
CA PHE A 602 2.14 -3.10 16.22
C PHE A 602 0.94 -3.65 17.00
N ASN A 603 -0.26 -3.37 16.50
CA ASN A 603 -1.53 -3.80 17.08
C ASN A 603 -1.91 -5.22 16.65
N GLY A 604 -1.67 -5.57 15.39
CA GLY A 604 -1.90 -6.92 14.87
C GLY A 604 -0.74 -7.89 15.16
N PRO A 605 -0.90 -9.19 14.87
CA PRO A 605 0.18 -10.16 14.99
C PRO A 605 1.35 -9.82 14.08
N THR A 606 2.58 -9.81 14.62
CA THR A 606 3.79 -9.44 13.89
C THR A 606 4.73 -10.63 13.70
N THR A 607 5.31 -10.77 12.50
CA THR A 607 6.42 -11.70 12.25
C THR A 607 7.64 -10.93 11.77
N HIS A 608 8.77 -11.08 12.46
CA HIS A 608 10.06 -10.53 12.03
C HIS A 608 10.88 -11.64 11.35
N SER A 609 10.97 -11.65 10.03
CA SER A 609 11.47 -12.82 9.26
C SER A 609 12.96 -12.79 8.92
N PHE A 610 13.63 -11.65 9.07
CA PHE A 610 15.04 -11.46 8.77
C PHE A 610 15.72 -10.60 9.84
N ASN A 611 16.87 -9.99 9.52
CA ASN A 611 17.55 -9.07 10.42
C ASN A 611 16.78 -7.74 10.46
N THR A 612 15.86 -7.60 11.41
CA THR A 612 15.19 -6.33 11.68
C THR A 612 16.07 -5.49 12.61
N VAL A 613 16.36 -4.24 12.22
CA VAL A 613 17.01 -3.24 13.09
C VAL A 613 16.07 -2.05 13.23
N ILE A 614 15.71 -1.70 14.46
CA ILE A 614 14.88 -0.54 14.77
C ILE A 614 15.74 0.47 15.52
N ASN A 615 16.07 1.59 14.88
CA ASN A 615 16.75 2.69 15.55
C ASN A 615 15.70 3.68 16.05
N SER A 616 15.50 3.78 17.36
CA SER A 616 14.46 4.62 17.95
C SER A 616 15.06 5.68 18.86
N ASN A 617 14.59 6.93 18.72
CA ASN A 617 14.65 7.92 19.79
C ASN A 617 13.26 8.17 20.40
N GLY A 618 12.23 7.48 19.89
CA GLY A 618 10.84 7.56 20.30
C GLY A 618 10.35 6.27 20.93
N LEU A 619 9.07 5.96 20.72
CA LEU A 619 8.40 4.78 21.30
C LEU A 619 8.11 3.72 20.23
N VAL A 620 8.46 2.47 20.49
CA VAL A 620 7.94 1.34 19.72
C VAL A 620 7.14 0.45 20.64
N ARG A 621 5.93 0.06 20.23
CA ARG A 621 5.00 -0.71 21.06
C ARG A 621 4.54 -1.97 20.35
N GLN A 622 4.56 -3.08 21.07
CA GLN A 622 4.05 -4.37 20.61
C GLN A 622 2.80 -4.77 21.41
N ASN A 623 1.62 -4.46 20.87
CA ASN A 623 0.33 -4.84 21.46
C ASN A 623 -0.13 -6.24 21.01
N GLY A 624 0.12 -6.60 19.74
CA GLY A 624 -0.20 -7.93 19.20
C GLY A 624 0.90 -8.96 19.46
N ASP A 625 0.60 -10.25 19.35
CA ASP A 625 1.63 -11.30 19.49
C ASP A 625 2.74 -11.15 18.43
N ALA A 626 3.99 -11.37 18.81
CA ALA A 626 5.14 -11.28 17.91
C ALA A 626 5.89 -12.60 17.78
N VAL A 627 6.28 -12.95 16.55
CA VAL A 627 7.14 -14.10 16.25
C VAL A 627 8.43 -13.60 15.60
N ILE A 628 9.57 -13.89 16.24
CA ILE A 628 10.89 -13.54 15.72
C ILE A 628 11.48 -14.77 15.02
N ILE A 629 11.70 -14.69 13.71
CA ILE A 629 12.29 -15.73 12.86
C ILE A 629 13.54 -15.11 12.26
N GLY A 630 14.72 -15.25 12.89
CA GLY A 630 15.93 -14.51 12.50
C GLY A 630 16.52 -13.71 13.67
N SER A 631 16.89 -12.45 13.45
CA SER A 631 17.37 -11.59 14.53
C SER A 631 16.68 -10.23 14.52
N MET A 632 16.21 -9.78 15.67
CA MET A 632 15.69 -8.43 15.88
C MET A 632 16.63 -7.67 16.81
N THR A 633 17.04 -6.47 16.41
CA THR A 633 17.76 -5.53 17.26
C THR A 633 16.96 -4.24 17.36
N VAL A 634 16.77 -3.73 18.57
CA VAL A 634 16.23 -2.38 18.80
C VAL A 634 17.30 -1.56 19.51
N ASP A 635 17.58 -0.38 18.99
CA ASP A 635 18.60 0.54 19.50
C ASP A 635 17.96 1.90 19.84
N GLY A 636 18.00 2.29 21.12
CA GLY A 636 17.54 3.58 21.66
C GLY A 636 16.05 3.64 22.04
N GLY A 637 15.67 4.73 22.73
CA GLY A 637 14.27 5.07 23.04
C GLY A 637 13.58 4.09 23.99
N VAL A 638 12.25 4.02 23.92
CA VAL A 638 11.41 3.09 24.69
C VAL A 638 10.89 2.00 23.76
N PHE A 639 11.03 0.73 24.16
CA PHE A 639 10.40 -0.39 23.48
C PHE A 639 9.43 -1.10 24.43
N ASP A 640 8.15 -0.73 24.34
CA ASP A 640 7.03 -1.31 25.07
C ASP A 640 6.72 -2.72 24.52
N LEU A 641 7.24 -3.74 25.21
CA LEU A 641 7.26 -5.14 24.76
C LEU A 641 5.90 -5.85 24.81
N ASP A 642 5.02 -5.45 25.72
CA ASP A 642 3.75 -6.11 25.99
C ASP A 642 2.52 -5.21 25.89
N GLY A 643 2.77 -3.96 25.50
CA GLY A 643 1.74 -3.02 25.19
C GLY A 643 0.89 -2.66 26.40
N THR A 644 -0.17 -1.92 26.13
CA THR A 644 -1.03 -1.39 27.21
C THR A 644 -1.86 -2.46 27.94
N ALA A 645 -2.00 -3.64 27.34
CA ALA A 645 -2.77 -4.74 27.91
C ALA A 645 -1.91 -5.68 28.78
N GLY A 646 -0.58 -5.70 28.58
CA GLY A 646 0.34 -6.59 29.30
C GLY A 646 0.15 -8.07 29.00
N THR A 647 -0.42 -8.43 27.83
CA THR A 647 -0.78 -9.82 27.49
C THR A 647 -0.05 -10.38 26.27
N THR A 648 0.85 -9.61 25.66
CA THR A 648 1.55 -9.98 24.42
C THR A 648 2.38 -11.25 24.60
N THR A 649 2.34 -12.13 23.60
CA THR A 649 3.26 -13.27 23.49
C THR A 649 4.40 -12.95 22.52
N ILE A 650 5.64 -13.09 22.98
CA ILE A 650 6.86 -12.97 22.18
C ILE A 650 7.48 -14.36 21.97
N ALA A 651 7.37 -14.89 20.76
CA ALA A 651 7.95 -16.17 20.37
C ALA A 651 9.31 -15.98 19.68
N LEU A 652 10.38 -16.45 20.29
CA LEU A 652 11.75 -16.39 19.79
C LEU A 652 12.09 -17.65 19.00
N GLY A 653 11.62 -17.67 17.76
CA GLY A 653 11.74 -18.77 16.81
C GLY A 653 10.46 -19.58 16.65
N ASN A 654 10.53 -20.62 15.83
CA ASN A 654 9.48 -21.62 15.66
C ASN A 654 10.07 -23.03 15.46
N VAL A 655 9.24 -24.03 15.16
CA VAL A 655 9.66 -25.43 14.97
C VAL A 655 10.72 -25.59 13.87
N SER A 656 10.80 -24.66 12.91
CA SER A 656 11.66 -24.75 11.73
C SER A 656 12.82 -23.75 11.73
N ASN A 657 12.76 -22.69 12.53
CA ASN A 657 13.69 -21.56 12.48
C ASN A 657 13.99 -21.01 13.88
N ASN A 658 15.21 -20.52 14.10
CA ASN A 658 15.57 -19.87 15.36
C ASN A 658 15.36 -18.35 15.28
N GLY A 659 14.96 -17.75 16.41
CA GLY A 659 14.83 -16.30 16.57
C GLY A 659 15.69 -15.77 17.71
N SER A 660 16.32 -14.60 17.54
CA SER A 660 16.99 -13.89 18.64
C SER A 660 16.56 -12.44 18.69
N MET A 661 16.33 -11.90 19.88
CA MET A 661 15.95 -10.51 20.11
C MET A 661 16.98 -9.84 21.01
N THR A 662 17.46 -8.67 20.60
CA THR A 662 18.39 -7.83 21.38
C THR A 662 17.78 -6.44 21.52
N LEU A 663 17.57 -6.00 22.75
CA LEU A 663 17.01 -4.69 23.07
C LEU A 663 18.11 -3.88 23.72
N ASN A 664 18.53 -2.79 23.09
CA ASN A 664 19.47 -1.81 23.62
C ASN A 664 18.70 -0.51 23.84
N VAL A 665 17.88 -0.46 24.89
CA VAL A 665 16.82 0.55 25.04
C VAL A 665 16.96 1.30 26.36
N ASP A 666 16.35 2.49 26.45
CA ASP A 666 16.30 3.24 27.70
C ASP A 666 15.31 2.58 28.67
N GLN A 667 14.16 2.11 28.18
CA GLN A 667 13.10 1.47 28.96
C GLN A 667 12.35 0.40 28.16
N LEU A 668 11.82 -0.61 28.87
CA LEU A 668 11.01 -1.71 28.30
C LEU A 668 9.49 -1.46 28.34
N ASP A 669 9.04 -0.44 29.06
CA ASP A 669 7.67 0.03 29.07
C ASP A 669 7.71 1.55 29.34
N THR A 670 6.66 2.25 28.92
CA THR A 670 6.45 3.69 29.05
C THR A 670 6.39 4.22 30.48
N ILE A 671 6.13 3.35 31.46
CA ILE A 671 5.95 3.75 32.87
C ILE A 671 6.96 3.05 33.79
N ASN A 672 7.43 1.86 33.41
CA ASN A 672 8.30 1.01 34.22
C ASN A 672 9.13 0.09 33.29
N ASN A 673 9.94 -0.82 33.85
CA ASN A 673 10.63 -1.85 33.07
C ASN A 673 10.01 -3.23 33.35
N VAL A 674 8.68 -3.36 33.34
CA VAL A 674 7.95 -4.59 33.66
C VAL A 674 7.42 -5.21 32.37
N PHE A 675 7.52 -6.54 32.29
CA PHE A 675 6.88 -7.35 31.25
C PHE A 675 5.94 -8.36 31.91
N ASP A 676 4.65 -8.22 31.65
CA ASP A 676 3.51 -8.99 32.16
C ASP A 676 3.08 -10.11 31.19
N GLY A 677 3.54 -10.04 29.93
CA GLY A 677 3.20 -10.98 28.86
C GLY A 677 3.85 -12.37 28.94
N THR A 678 3.91 -13.07 27.81
CA THR A 678 4.57 -14.38 27.72
C THR A 678 5.77 -14.33 26.77
N ILE A 679 6.94 -14.81 27.21
CA ILE A 679 8.10 -15.03 26.33
C ILE A 679 8.27 -16.54 26.12
N GLU A 680 8.36 -16.96 24.86
CA GLU A 680 8.56 -18.35 24.48
C GLU A 680 9.86 -18.52 23.69
N THR A 681 10.70 -19.45 24.11
CA THR A 681 11.89 -19.84 23.35
C THR A 681 11.65 -21.16 22.62
N ALA A 682 11.97 -21.20 21.33
CA ALA A 682 11.65 -22.32 20.46
C ALA A 682 12.33 -23.66 20.88
N GLU A 683 11.60 -24.77 20.71
CA GLU A 683 12.05 -26.13 21.06
C GLU A 683 13.15 -26.68 20.13
N ALA A 684 13.29 -26.15 18.90
CA ALA A 684 14.01 -26.81 17.81
C ALA A 684 15.41 -26.25 17.48
N GLY A 685 16.05 -25.45 18.33
CA GLY A 685 17.43 -25.04 18.06
C GLY A 685 18.19 -24.20 19.09
N ILE A 686 19.46 -23.95 18.74
CA ILE A 686 20.52 -23.42 19.61
C ILE A 686 20.55 -21.88 19.75
N VAL A 687 19.61 -21.12 19.16
CA VAL A 687 19.73 -19.64 19.06
C VAL A 687 18.55 -18.84 19.62
N GLY A 688 17.43 -19.48 20.00
CA GLY A 688 16.33 -18.81 20.74
C GLY A 688 16.88 -18.03 21.94
N ARG A 689 16.94 -16.69 21.90
CA ARG A 689 17.56 -15.87 22.95
C ARG A 689 17.00 -14.45 23.00
N LEU A 690 16.67 -13.99 24.21
CA LEU A 690 16.41 -12.59 24.53
C LEU A 690 17.65 -11.97 25.18
N THR A 691 18.05 -10.80 24.73
CA THR A 691 19.07 -9.97 25.38
C THR A 691 18.45 -8.61 25.66
N VAL A 692 18.42 -8.18 26.92
CA VAL A 692 17.91 -6.87 27.32
C VAL A 692 19.07 -6.06 27.88
N ASN A 693 19.44 -4.96 27.25
CA ASN A 693 20.47 -4.03 27.71
C ASN A 693 19.81 -2.68 27.94
N LEU A 694 19.55 -2.35 29.20
CA LEU A 694 19.07 -1.04 29.61
C LEU A 694 20.20 -0.02 29.57
N THR A 695 19.89 1.22 29.18
CA THR A 695 20.89 2.29 29.09
C THR A 695 21.52 2.62 30.46
N ASP A 696 20.73 2.59 31.54
CA ASP A 696 21.27 2.66 32.90
C ASP A 696 21.77 1.26 33.32
N PRO A 697 23.09 1.07 33.53
CA PRO A 697 23.64 -0.23 33.90
C PRO A 697 23.23 -0.68 35.32
N ASP A 698 22.73 0.22 36.16
CA ASP A 698 22.24 -0.10 37.51
C ASP A 698 20.72 -0.38 37.53
N ASP A 699 20.03 -0.22 36.39
CA ASP A 699 18.60 -0.53 36.27
C ASP A 699 18.36 -2.03 36.02
N ALA A 700 17.21 -2.49 36.51
CA ALA A 700 16.70 -3.85 36.30
C ALA A 700 15.37 -3.82 35.54
N TRP A 701 15.06 -4.94 34.89
CA TRP A 701 13.74 -5.20 34.33
C TRP A 701 13.03 -6.33 35.06
N THR A 702 11.70 -6.28 35.12
CA THR A 702 10.89 -7.25 35.85
C THR A 702 10.15 -8.18 34.90
N MET A 703 10.45 -9.47 34.98
CA MET A 703 9.65 -10.52 34.37
C MET A 703 8.48 -10.89 35.31
N ASN A 704 7.33 -10.24 35.15
CA ASN A 704 6.14 -10.46 35.97
C ASN A 704 5.15 -11.46 35.31
N GLY A 705 5.25 -11.64 34.00
CA GLY A 705 4.48 -12.60 33.23
C GLY A 705 5.02 -14.03 33.24
N THR A 706 4.98 -14.71 32.09
CA THR A 706 5.44 -16.10 31.94
C THR A 706 6.65 -16.22 31.02
N LEU A 707 7.74 -16.79 31.51
CA LEU A 707 8.97 -17.07 30.76
C LEU A 707 9.10 -18.57 30.49
N ASN A 708 8.85 -18.98 29.25
CA ASN A 708 8.92 -20.37 28.79
C ASN A 708 10.28 -20.65 28.13
N LEU A 709 11.14 -21.37 28.85
CA LEU A 709 12.50 -21.71 28.46
C LEU A 709 12.59 -23.16 27.98
N SER A 710 12.98 -23.35 26.72
CA SER A 710 13.23 -24.65 26.13
C SER A 710 14.73 -24.93 25.98
N GLY A 711 15.18 -26.03 26.56
CA GLY A 711 16.55 -26.55 26.40
C GLY A 711 16.82 -27.14 25.03
N SER A 712 18.03 -27.68 24.83
CA SER A 712 18.46 -28.30 23.58
C SER A 712 19.27 -29.58 23.81
N GLY A 713 18.65 -30.58 24.44
CA GLY A 713 19.31 -31.86 24.72
C GLY A 713 20.44 -31.77 25.75
N PRO A 714 20.97 -32.90 26.23
CA PRO A 714 21.87 -32.94 27.40
C PRO A 714 23.30 -32.47 27.15
N LEU A 715 23.68 -32.14 25.90
CA LEU A 715 25.04 -31.70 25.54
C LEU A 715 25.16 -30.20 25.27
N PHE A 716 24.04 -29.47 25.33
CA PHE A 716 24.01 -28.03 25.07
C PHE A 716 23.18 -27.33 26.14
N GLN A 717 23.80 -26.35 26.79
CA GLN A 717 23.19 -25.46 27.79
C GLN A 717 23.02 -24.07 27.15
N PRO A 718 21.98 -23.86 26.32
CA PRO A 718 21.79 -22.61 25.62
C PRO A 718 21.48 -21.48 26.60
N VAL A 719 22.15 -20.34 26.44
CA VAL A 719 21.77 -19.11 27.15
C VAL A 719 20.52 -18.54 26.47
N ARG A 720 19.41 -18.51 27.20
CA ARG A 720 18.11 -18.03 26.70
C ARG A 720 17.82 -16.59 27.07
N VAL A 721 18.37 -16.11 28.18
CA VAL A 721 18.23 -14.72 28.66
C VAL A 721 19.59 -14.18 29.08
N ALA A 722 19.90 -12.96 28.66
CA ALA A 722 21.15 -12.24 28.95
C ALA A 722 20.92 -10.73 29.02
N GLY A 723 21.92 -9.99 29.53
CA GLY A 723 21.92 -8.53 29.58
C GLY A 723 21.78 -7.99 31.01
N SER A 724 21.09 -6.85 31.17
CA SER A 724 20.78 -6.17 32.44
C SER A 724 20.03 -7.07 33.42
N ASP A 725 20.11 -6.69 34.70
CA ASP A 725 19.50 -7.38 35.84
C ASP A 725 18.02 -7.68 35.60
N MET A 726 17.62 -8.92 35.88
CA MET A 726 16.25 -9.40 35.75
C MET A 726 15.65 -9.71 37.13
N ILE A 727 14.50 -9.11 37.45
CA ILE A 727 13.69 -9.45 38.61
C ILE A 727 12.54 -10.33 38.16
N VAL A 728 12.49 -11.57 38.63
CA VAL A 728 11.37 -12.47 38.34
C VAL A 728 10.32 -12.31 39.44
N SER A 729 9.13 -11.86 39.03
CA SER A 729 7.91 -11.82 39.87
C SER A 729 6.84 -12.80 39.39
N GLY A 730 6.98 -13.30 38.16
CA GLY A 730 6.05 -14.19 37.50
C GLY A 730 6.50 -15.65 37.47
N THR A 731 6.11 -16.36 36.41
CA THR A 731 6.38 -17.79 36.25
C THR A 731 7.56 -18.03 35.30
N VAL A 732 8.50 -18.90 35.68
CA VAL A 732 9.54 -19.45 34.80
C VAL A 732 9.28 -20.94 34.60
N ASN A 733 9.09 -21.36 33.34
CA ASN A 733 8.90 -22.76 32.98
C ASN A 733 10.13 -23.27 32.24
N VAL A 734 10.71 -24.38 32.69
CA VAL A 734 11.85 -25.03 32.05
C VAL A 734 11.45 -26.39 31.49
N ALA A 735 11.55 -26.51 30.16
CA ALA A 735 11.26 -27.71 29.42
C ALA A 735 12.44 -28.14 28.55
N ASN A 736 12.41 -29.39 28.06
CA ASN A 736 13.33 -29.89 27.03
C ASN A 736 14.83 -29.88 27.40
N ASN A 737 15.16 -30.27 28.64
CA ASN A 737 16.51 -30.37 29.25
C ASN A 737 17.05 -29.04 29.81
N SER A 738 18.36 -28.83 29.80
CA SER A 738 19.06 -27.71 30.43
C SER A 738 18.93 -26.40 29.65
N VAL A 739 18.72 -25.29 30.38
CA VAL A 739 18.73 -23.91 29.87
C VAL A 739 19.57 -23.04 30.80
N ALA A 740 20.22 -22.01 30.24
CA ALA A 740 21.00 -21.07 31.03
C ALA A 740 20.44 -19.64 30.97
N ILE A 741 20.56 -18.92 32.08
CA ILE A 741 20.36 -17.47 32.18
C ILE A 741 21.70 -16.87 32.59
N SER A 742 22.17 -15.88 31.84
CA SER A 742 23.44 -15.19 32.14
C SER A 742 23.26 -13.74 32.57
N ALA A 743 22.02 -13.25 32.65
CA ALA A 743 21.72 -12.00 33.33
C ALA A 743 21.73 -12.24 34.85
N ASP A 744 22.15 -11.24 35.62
CA ASP A 744 21.96 -11.27 37.07
C ASP A 744 20.46 -11.33 37.36
N THR A 745 20.04 -12.20 38.28
CA THR A 745 18.64 -12.58 38.44
C THR A 745 18.20 -12.58 39.89
N THR A 746 17.11 -11.87 40.20
CA THR A 746 16.44 -11.95 41.49
C THR A 746 15.09 -12.64 41.35
N PHE A 747 14.94 -13.85 41.89
CA PHE A 747 13.65 -14.51 42.06
C PHE A 747 12.99 -14.01 43.33
N ASN A 748 11.93 -13.20 43.22
CA ASN A 748 11.27 -12.65 44.39
C ASN A 748 10.26 -13.63 45.02
N ALA A 749 9.64 -13.22 46.13
CA ALA A 749 8.69 -14.05 46.87
C ALA A 749 7.36 -14.35 46.14
N ALA A 750 7.11 -13.74 44.98
CA ALA A 750 5.95 -14.03 44.14
C ALA A 750 6.30 -14.96 42.96
N SER A 751 7.59 -15.18 42.69
CA SER A 751 8.03 -16.00 41.57
C SER A 751 7.63 -17.46 41.70
N THR A 752 7.35 -18.10 40.56
CA THR A 752 7.08 -19.55 40.46
C THR A 752 8.03 -20.16 39.45
N ILE A 753 8.81 -21.17 39.85
CA ILE A 753 9.80 -21.84 39.02
C ILE A 753 9.37 -23.29 38.81
N ASN A 754 9.10 -23.67 37.56
CA ASN A 754 8.61 -24.99 37.18
C ASN A 754 9.67 -25.75 36.37
N THR A 755 10.22 -26.83 36.93
CA THR A 755 11.17 -27.74 36.28
C THR A 755 10.53 -29.12 36.05
N ALA A 756 9.67 -29.19 35.03
CA ALA A 756 8.67 -30.27 34.88
C ALA A 756 9.23 -31.71 34.71
N GLY A 757 10.49 -31.90 34.34
CA GLY A 757 11.13 -33.21 34.21
C GLY A 757 12.43 -33.30 35.02
N GLY A 758 12.80 -34.51 35.47
CA GLY A 758 14.04 -34.74 36.24
C GLY A 758 15.36 -34.55 35.47
N ASN A 759 15.27 -34.09 34.22
CA ASN A 759 16.39 -33.69 33.38
C ASN A 759 16.32 -32.20 32.98
N SER A 760 15.33 -31.45 33.50
CA SER A 760 15.24 -30.01 33.32
C SER A 760 16.21 -29.33 34.30
N GLU A 761 17.20 -28.63 33.78
CA GLU A 761 18.16 -27.86 34.59
C GLU A 761 18.00 -26.37 34.27
N LEU A 762 17.81 -25.55 35.31
CA LEU A 762 17.88 -24.10 35.21
C LEU A 762 19.27 -23.65 35.70
N ILE A 763 20.11 -23.25 34.76
CA ILE A 763 21.51 -22.90 35.03
C ILE A 763 21.65 -21.39 35.14
N MET A 764 22.13 -20.95 36.29
CA MET A 764 22.31 -19.54 36.60
C MET A 764 23.80 -19.20 36.49
N ARG A 765 24.14 -18.35 35.52
CA ARG A 765 25.53 -17.92 35.25
C ARG A 765 25.86 -16.53 35.78
N GLY A 766 24.85 -15.70 36.01
CA GLY A 766 24.96 -14.40 36.66
C GLY A 766 24.74 -14.50 38.18
N ALA A 767 24.92 -13.39 38.87
CA ALA A 767 24.60 -13.28 40.30
C ALA A 767 23.10 -13.54 40.49
N THR A 768 22.75 -14.44 41.42
CA THR A 768 21.38 -14.93 41.61
C THR A 768 20.96 -14.75 43.05
N VAL A 769 19.80 -14.15 43.28
CA VAL A 769 19.17 -14.05 44.61
C VAL A 769 17.81 -14.75 44.56
N VAL A 770 17.58 -15.68 45.48
CA VAL A 770 16.29 -16.40 45.58
C VAL A 770 15.63 -16.04 46.90
N ALA A 771 14.47 -15.40 46.84
CA ALA A 771 13.71 -15.02 48.02
C ALA A 771 12.99 -16.21 48.64
N ALA A 772 12.84 -16.20 49.96
CA ALA A 772 12.23 -17.29 50.74
C ALA A 772 10.80 -17.68 50.32
N GLY A 773 10.06 -16.78 49.66
CA GLY A 773 8.70 -17.05 49.19
C GLY A 773 8.61 -17.59 47.76
N ALA A 774 9.72 -17.71 47.03
CA ALA A 774 9.73 -18.24 45.67
C ALA A 774 9.23 -19.70 45.67
N ASP A 775 8.28 -20.02 44.79
CA ASP A 775 7.66 -21.34 44.72
C ASP A 775 8.36 -22.23 43.69
N PHE A 776 8.82 -23.41 44.10
CA PHE A 776 9.52 -24.36 43.24
C PHE A 776 8.67 -25.61 43.01
N ASN A 777 8.45 -25.96 41.75
CA ASN A 777 7.66 -27.12 41.36
C ASN A 777 8.41 -27.98 40.35
N GLY A 778 8.28 -29.30 40.47
CA GLY A 778 8.87 -30.25 39.53
C GLY A 778 9.85 -31.20 40.19
N LEU A 779 10.72 -31.83 39.39
CA LEU A 779 11.73 -32.78 39.85
C LEU A 779 13.12 -32.45 39.26
N GLY A 780 13.28 -31.28 38.64
CA GLY A 780 14.52 -30.88 38.01
C GLY A 780 15.51 -30.24 38.98
N THR A 781 16.48 -29.52 38.43
CA THR A 781 17.63 -28.99 39.19
C THR A 781 17.79 -27.49 38.94
N LEU A 782 18.04 -26.74 40.01
CA LEU A 782 18.58 -25.39 39.96
C LEU A 782 20.11 -25.48 40.07
N VAL A 783 20.83 -24.91 39.11
CA VAL A 783 22.29 -25.00 39.05
C VAL A 783 22.89 -23.60 39.23
N ASN A 784 23.74 -23.42 40.25
CA ASN A 784 24.64 -22.29 40.35
C ASN A 784 25.91 -22.63 39.56
N ASP A 785 26.04 -22.11 38.34
CA ASP A 785 27.17 -22.40 37.44
C ASP A 785 28.50 -21.94 38.08
N ALA A 786 29.62 -22.49 37.63
CA ALA A 786 30.95 -22.10 38.11
C ALA A 786 31.27 -20.59 37.94
N SER A 787 30.59 -19.89 37.04
CA SER A 787 30.68 -18.42 36.93
C SER A 787 29.72 -17.66 37.85
N GLY A 788 28.74 -18.34 38.44
CA GLY A 788 27.66 -17.77 39.22
C GLY A 788 28.00 -17.55 40.70
N GLU A 789 27.27 -16.60 41.29
CA GLU A 789 27.16 -16.40 42.72
C GLU A 789 25.68 -16.49 43.08
N MET A 790 25.32 -17.33 44.06
CA MET A 790 23.93 -17.58 44.44
C MET A 790 23.71 -17.30 45.92
N ILE A 791 22.73 -16.45 46.21
CA ILE A 791 22.27 -16.13 47.56
C ILE A 791 20.85 -16.69 47.72
N LEU A 792 20.69 -17.66 48.61
CA LEU A 792 19.38 -18.22 48.95
C LEU A 792 18.90 -17.59 50.26
N LEU A 793 17.84 -16.78 50.22
CA LEU A 793 17.41 -16.03 51.41
C LEU A 793 16.80 -16.93 52.50
N ASP A 794 16.97 -16.49 53.75
CA ASP A 794 16.52 -17.21 54.96
C ASP A 794 15.04 -17.59 54.89
N GLY A 795 14.75 -18.89 55.06
CA GLY A 795 13.44 -19.49 55.00
C GLY A 795 13.03 -20.04 53.62
N LEU A 796 13.93 -20.05 52.63
CA LEU A 796 13.66 -20.68 51.33
C LEU A 796 13.48 -22.20 51.45
N ASP A 797 12.52 -22.73 50.70
CA ASP A 797 12.25 -24.16 50.50
C ASP A 797 12.11 -24.43 48.98
N THR A 798 12.99 -25.26 48.39
CA THR A 798 12.91 -25.62 46.96
C THR A 798 12.01 -26.84 46.69
N ALA A 799 11.31 -27.33 47.71
CA ALA A 799 10.41 -28.47 47.69
C ALA A 799 11.05 -29.73 47.11
N PHE A 800 10.79 -30.05 45.83
CA PHE A 800 11.30 -31.25 45.16
C PHE A 800 12.39 -30.94 44.11
N VAL A 801 12.84 -29.69 44.01
CA VAL A 801 13.87 -29.26 43.06
C VAL A 801 15.24 -29.37 43.73
N ASP A 802 16.16 -30.07 43.06
CA ASP A 802 17.55 -30.25 43.51
C ASP A 802 18.37 -28.98 43.31
N LEU A 803 19.41 -28.80 44.13
CA LEU A 803 20.37 -27.71 44.03
C LEU A 803 21.77 -28.26 43.72
N ASP A 804 22.31 -27.87 42.57
CA ASP A 804 23.70 -28.13 42.20
C ASP A 804 24.51 -26.84 42.30
N ASN A 805 25.58 -26.85 43.11
CA ASN A 805 26.47 -25.73 43.30
C ASN A 805 27.84 -25.99 42.69
N GLU A 806 28.12 -25.29 41.60
CA GLU A 806 29.43 -25.22 40.94
C GLU A 806 30.15 -23.89 41.18
N GLY A 807 29.42 -22.85 41.60
CA GLY A 807 29.90 -21.49 41.88
C GLY A 807 29.95 -21.16 43.38
N VAL A 808 29.76 -19.89 43.74
CA VAL A 808 29.73 -19.44 45.14
C VAL A 808 28.31 -19.46 45.68
N LEU A 809 28.06 -20.18 46.77
CA LEU A 809 26.76 -20.27 47.45
C LEU A 809 26.82 -19.59 48.82
N ARG A 810 25.82 -18.75 49.11
CA ARG A 810 25.58 -18.08 50.40
C ARG A 810 24.15 -18.28 50.87
N LEU A 811 23.94 -18.38 52.18
CA LEU A 811 22.61 -18.52 52.78
C LEU A 811 22.22 -17.26 53.57
N GLY A 812 21.10 -16.66 53.21
CA GLY A 812 20.51 -15.51 53.89
C GLY A 812 21.23 -14.18 53.68
N ALA A 813 20.81 -13.19 54.47
CA ALA A 813 21.57 -11.96 54.72
C ALA A 813 22.49 -12.12 55.95
N SER A 814 22.92 -13.37 56.19
CA SER A 814 23.90 -13.76 57.19
C SER A 814 23.46 -13.65 58.66
N PRO A 815 23.23 -14.75 59.40
CA PRO A 815 23.12 -16.14 58.94
C PRO A 815 21.72 -16.51 58.40
N GLY A 816 21.63 -17.54 57.55
CA GLY A 816 20.40 -18.03 56.92
C GLY A 816 20.15 -19.54 57.03
N GLN A 817 18.88 -19.92 57.12
CA GLN A 817 18.42 -21.31 57.09
C GLN A 817 17.66 -21.57 55.79
N VAL A 818 18.04 -22.61 55.04
CA VAL A 818 17.46 -22.96 53.75
C VAL A 818 17.17 -24.46 53.67
N GLU A 819 16.10 -24.83 53.00
CA GLU A 819 15.69 -26.20 52.74
C GLU A 819 15.70 -26.47 51.22
N VAL A 820 16.32 -27.58 50.82
CA VAL A 820 16.40 -28.05 49.43
C VAL A 820 16.11 -29.55 49.33
N ASN A 821 15.72 -30.05 48.15
CA ASN A 821 15.48 -31.49 47.96
C ASN A 821 16.80 -32.28 48.00
N GLY A 822 17.57 -32.29 46.91
CA GLY A 822 18.93 -32.80 46.85
C GLY A 822 19.95 -31.67 46.83
N PHE A 823 21.17 -31.95 47.29
CA PHE A 823 22.27 -31.00 47.23
C PHE A 823 23.52 -31.65 46.65
N MET A 824 24.06 -31.08 45.58
CA MET A 824 25.36 -31.47 45.03
C MET A 824 26.29 -30.26 45.05
N GLN A 825 27.37 -30.36 45.83
CA GLN A 825 28.51 -29.47 45.73
C GLN A 825 29.55 -30.11 44.82
N THR A 826 29.95 -29.42 43.75
CA THR A 826 30.98 -29.95 42.84
C THR A 826 32.39 -29.48 43.24
N SER A 827 33.44 -30.06 42.64
CA SER A 827 34.84 -29.68 42.88
C SER A 827 35.17 -28.19 42.67
N SER A 828 34.39 -27.45 41.87
CA SER A 828 34.57 -26.01 41.67
C SER A 828 33.76 -25.16 42.64
N GLY A 829 32.73 -25.74 43.26
CA GLY A 829 31.82 -25.02 44.12
C GLY A 829 32.48 -24.52 45.39
N VAL A 830 32.03 -23.36 45.86
CA VAL A 830 32.33 -22.80 47.18
C VAL A 830 31.02 -22.64 47.94
N TRP A 831 30.93 -23.14 49.17
CA TRP A 831 29.86 -22.78 50.10
C TRP A 831 30.42 -21.91 51.23
N GLU A 832 29.92 -20.69 51.35
CA GLU A 832 30.26 -19.78 52.46
C GLU A 832 29.26 -19.98 53.60
N VAL A 833 29.79 -20.24 54.80
CA VAL A 833 29.04 -20.53 56.01
C VAL A 833 29.43 -19.54 57.10
N GLU A 834 28.43 -18.86 57.64
CA GLU A 834 28.59 -17.77 58.59
C GLU A 834 28.09 -18.17 59.97
N ILE A 835 28.85 -17.82 61.00
CA ILE A 835 28.58 -18.23 62.40
C ILE A 835 28.65 -17.00 63.31
N GLY A 836 27.50 -16.58 63.83
CA GLY A 836 27.35 -15.48 64.78
C GLY A 836 26.97 -15.91 66.21
N GLY A 837 26.69 -17.19 66.44
CA GLY A 837 26.30 -17.72 67.75
C GLY A 837 25.99 -19.22 67.73
N ALA A 838 25.69 -19.80 68.90
CA ALA A 838 25.48 -21.24 69.08
C ALA A 838 24.03 -21.72 68.87
N VAL A 839 23.09 -20.81 68.62
CA VAL A 839 21.68 -21.16 68.34
C VAL A 839 21.50 -21.28 66.82
N ALA A 840 20.65 -22.21 66.36
CA ALA A 840 20.43 -22.49 64.93
C ALA A 840 20.15 -21.25 64.06
N SER A 841 19.45 -20.24 64.60
CA SER A 841 19.20 -18.98 63.88
C SER A 841 20.40 -18.00 63.85
N GLN A 842 21.56 -18.44 64.31
CA GLN A 842 22.78 -17.64 64.43
C GLN A 842 23.95 -18.29 63.67
N PHE A 843 23.69 -19.28 62.84
CA PHE A 843 24.65 -19.81 61.88
C PHE A 843 23.92 -20.32 60.64
N ASP A 844 24.63 -20.42 59.52
CA ASP A 844 24.03 -20.91 58.27
C ASP A 844 23.73 -22.41 58.37
N SER A 845 22.53 -22.81 57.94
CA SER A 845 22.13 -24.21 57.94
C SER A 845 21.36 -24.58 56.68
N LEU A 846 21.76 -25.69 56.06
CA LEU A 846 21.14 -26.28 54.89
C LEU A 846 20.45 -27.61 55.26
N ALA A 847 19.13 -27.64 55.21
CA ALA A 847 18.36 -28.87 55.26
C ALA A 847 18.23 -29.46 53.86
N VAL A 848 18.61 -30.73 53.70
CA VAL A 848 18.55 -31.48 52.44
C VAL A 848 17.60 -32.65 52.64
N ASP A 849 16.46 -32.61 51.97
CA ASP A 849 15.39 -33.59 52.14
C ASP A 849 15.70 -34.96 51.55
N SER A 850 16.70 -35.04 50.68
CA SER A 850 17.20 -36.22 49.98
C SER A 850 18.66 -36.48 50.38
N THR A 851 19.56 -36.65 49.41
CA THR A 851 20.99 -36.89 49.61
C THR A 851 21.81 -35.63 49.37
N ALA A 852 22.90 -35.49 50.13
CA ALA A 852 23.93 -34.47 49.91
C ALA A 852 25.24 -35.11 49.42
N GLU A 853 25.77 -34.62 48.31
CA GLU A 853 27.10 -34.96 47.78
C GLU A 853 28.03 -33.76 47.93
N LEU A 854 29.18 -33.97 48.58
CA LEU A 854 30.11 -32.91 48.97
C LEU A 854 31.46 -33.09 48.27
N ASP A 855 31.95 -31.99 47.72
CA ASP A 855 33.25 -31.82 47.08
C ASP A 855 33.66 -30.33 47.22
N GLY A 856 34.77 -29.90 46.63
CA GLY A 856 35.11 -28.49 46.50
C GLY A 856 35.46 -27.82 47.83
N THR A 857 35.05 -26.55 48.00
CA THR A 857 35.50 -25.71 49.13
C THR A 857 34.34 -25.30 50.05
N ILE A 858 34.58 -25.36 51.35
CA ILE A 858 33.77 -24.67 52.37
C ILE A 858 34.57 -23.50 52.96
N THR A 859 33.96 -22.33 53.06
CA THR A 859 34.55 -21.14 53.68
C THR A 859 33.78 -20.76 54.93
N LEU A 860 34.47 -20.65 56.06
CA LEU A 860 33.88 -20.40 57.37
C LEU A 860 34.18 -18.97 57.84
N SER A 861 33.13 -18.21 58.15
CA SER A 861 33.23 -16.82 58.62
C SER A 861 32.61 -16.64 60.01
N LEU A 862 33.39 -16.09 60.95
CA LEU A 862 32.89 -15.74 62.30
C LEU A 862 32.36 -14.30 62.29
N LEU A 863 31.06 -14.12 62.56
CA LEU A 863 30.40 -12.83 62.53
C LEU A 863 30.54 -12.06 63.84
N GLY A 864 30.62 -10.72 63.77
CA GLY A 864 30.48 -9.84 64.94
C GLY A 864 31.53 -10.03 66.04
N GLY A 865 32.67 -10.67 65.75
CA GLY A 865 33.69 -11.03 66.74
C GLY A 865 33.31 -12.22 67.61
N TYR A 866 32.37 -13.06 67.16
CA TYR A 866 32.00 -14.30 67.84
C TYR A 866 33.20 -15.23 67.95
N VAL A 867 33.47 -15.69 69.17
CA VAL A 867 34.49 -16.70 69.47
C VAL A 867 33.73 -17.92 70.03
N PRO A 868 33.60 -19.01 69.25
CA PRO A 868 32.95 -20.23 69.69
C PRO A 868 33.61 -20.81 70.94
N GLU A 869 32.80 -21.26 71.92
CA GLU A 869 33.35 -22.02 73.05
C GLU A 869 33.75 -23.42 72.57
N VAL A 870 34.92 -23.89 73.00
CA VAL A 870 35.41 -25.24 72.67
C VAL A 870 34.40 -26.31 73.11
N GLY A 871 34.07 -27.23 72.21
CA GLY A 871 33.06 -28.28 72.36
C GLY A 871 31.66 -27.90 71.87
N VAL A 872 31.44 -26.65 71.44
CA VAL A 872 30.20 -26.24 70.77
C VAL A 872 30.16 -26.82 69.35
N THR A 873 28.99 -27.29 68.96
CA THR A 873 28.73 -27.86 67.63
C THR A 873 27.68 -27.06 66.89
N PHE A 874 27.80 -27.03 65.56
CA PHE A 874 26.86 -26.36 64.65
C PHE A 874 26.45 -27.35 63.55
N ASP A 875 25.17 -27.71 63.51
CA ASP A 875 24.62 -28.61 62.49
C ASP A 875 24.35 -27.82 61.21
N ILE A 876 25.39 -27.66 60.39
CA ILE A 876 25.32 -26.80 59.20
C ILE A 876 24.65 -27.50 58.02
N LEU A 877 24.65 -28.83 57.95
CA LEU A 877 23.93 -29.58 56.93
C LEU A 877 23.25 -30.80 57.53
N THR A 878 21.98 -31.01 57.19
CA THR A 878 21.25 -32.24 57.53
C THR A 878 20.75 -32.91 56.26
N ALA A 879 20.98 -34.22 56.11
CA ALA A 879 20.55 -35.01 54.95
C ALA A 879 20.10 -36.40 55.41
N PRO A 880 18.82 -36.60 55.77
CA PRO A 880 18.34 -37.84 56.39
C PRO A 880 18.58 -39.11 55.55
N PHE A 881 18.73 -38.97 54.23
CA PHE A 881 18.94 -40.09 53.31
C PHE A 881 20.40 -40.32 52.91
N GLY A 882 21.32 -39.47 53.35
CA GLY A 882 22.75 -39.72 53.20
C GLY A 882 23.57 -38.46 52.91
N VAL A 883 24.72 -38.36 53.57
CA VAL A 883 25.83 -37.49 53.16
C VAL A 883 26.92 -38.38 52.56
N SER A 884 27.41 -38.02 51.37
CA SER A 884 28.56 -38.65 50.73
C SER A 884 29.58 -37.62 50.25
N GLY A 885 30.85 -38.02 50.17
CA GLY A 885 31.94 -37.08 49.88
C GLY A 885 32.36 -36.28 51.12
N VAL A 886 33.29 -35.35 50.91
CA VAL A 886 33.81 -34.39 51.90
C VAL A 886 34.22 -33.13 51.16
N PHE A 887 34.24 -31.96 51.81
CA PHE A 887 34.88 -30.78 51.23
C PHE A 887 36.38 -31.04 51.07
N ASP A 888 36.90 -30.82 49.87
CA ASP A 888 38.32 -30.96 49.54
C ASP A 888 39.17 -29.87 50.23
N THR A 889 38.60 -28.67 50.39
CA THR A 889 39.27 -27.52 51.03
C THR A 889 38.36 -26.87 52.07
N ILE A 890 38.92 -26.58 53.25
CA ILE A 890 38.25 -25.86 54.34
C ILE A 890 39.04 -24.56 54.55
N LEU A 891 38.40 -23.41 54.39
CA LEU A 891 39.00 -22.09 54.56
C LEU A 891 38.36 -21.34 55.72
N GLY A 892 39.14 -20.58 56.47
CA GLY A 892 38.65 -19.79 57.60
C GLY A 892 38.42 -20.60 58.88
N GLY A 893 37.68 -20.03 59.83
CA GLY A 893 37.31 -20.71 61.08
C GLY A 893 38.43 -20.84 62.13
N VAL A 894 39.54 -20.11 62.03
CA VAL A 894 40.62 -20.06 63.05
C VAL A 894 40.74 -18.65 63.60
N ASP A 895 40.71 -18.49 64.93
CA ASP A 895 40.85 -17.19 65.62
C ASP A 895 42.10 -17.10 66.53
N GLY A 896 43.03 -18.03 66.35
CA GLY A 896 44.30 -18.14 67.06
C GLY A 896 44.25 -18.97 68.35
N ALA A 897 43.10 -19.05 69.03
CA ALA A 897 42.92 -19.90 70.21
C ALA A 897 41.96 -21.07 69.94
N THR A 898 41.02 -20.89 69.03
CA THR A 898 40.05 -21.89 68.60
C THR A 898 40.14 -22.10 67.10
N ARG A 899 39.80 -23.30 66.66
CA ARG A 899 39.54 -23.63 65.26
C ARG A 899 38.17 -24.28 65.12
N ILE A 900 37.61 -24.21 63.92
CA ILE A 900 36.44 -24.97 63.55
C ILE A 900 36.87 -26.18 62.70
N GLY A 901 36.61 -27.38 63.21
CA GLY A 901 36.72 -28.63 62.45
C GLY A 901 35.41 -28.98 61.77
N VAL A 902 35.46 -29.77 60.69
CA VAL A 902 34.28 -30.29 60.00
C VAL A 902 34.17 -31.79 60.26
N LEU A 903 33.06 -32.20 60.88
CA LEU A 903 32.73 -33.60 61.16
C LEU A 903 31.67 -34.08 60.18
N TYR A 904 31.97 -35.18 59.50
CA TYR A 904 31.06 -35.82 58.54
C TYR A 904 30.41 -37.05 59.17
N HIS A 905 29.09 -37.03 59.27
CA HIS A 905 28.30 -38.18 59.69
C HIS A 905 27.46 -38.70 58.52
N PRO A 906 26.89 -39.92 58.62
CA PRO A 906 26.09 -40.48 57.55
C PRO A 906 24.87 -39.63 57.12
N THR A 907 24.35 -38.76 57.99
CA THR A 907 23.13 -37.96 57.74
C THR A 907 23.24 -36.49 58.14
N LEU A 908 24.41 -36.01 58.55
CA LEU A 908 24.61 -34.60 58.92
C LEU A 908 26.09 -34.20 58.79
N VAL A 909 26.35 -32.94 58.47
CA VAL A 909 27.67 -32.30 58.58
C VAL A 909 27.62 -31.33 59.74
N GLN A 910 28.56 -31.49 60.66
CA GLN A 910 28.63 -30.70 61.88
C GLN A 910 29.96 -29.96 61.94
N LEU A 911 29.91 -28.66 62.23
CA LEU A 911 31.10 -27.91 62.60
C LEU A 911 31.35 -28.06 64.09
N LEU A 912 32.61 -28.30 64.46
CA LEU A 912 33.05 -28.44 65.85
C LEU A 912 34.03 -27.33 66.20
N ALA A 913 33.68 -26.49 67.17
CA ALA A 913 34.63 -25.58 67.78
C ALA A 913 35.59 -26.36 68.68
N THR A 914 36.88 -26.35 68.37
CA THR A 914 37.92 -27.00 69.18
C THR A 914 39.14 -26.10 69.37
N PHE A 915 40.13 -26.55 70.15
CA PHE A 915 41.41 -25.88 70.32
C PHE A 915 42.12 -25.75 68.97
N SER A 916 42.77 -24.61 68.71
CA SER A 916 43.41 -24.41 67.40
C SER A 916 44.53 -25.41 67.07
N ALA A 917 45.06 -26.13 68.06
CA ALA A 917 46.04 -27.20 67.90
C ALA A 917 45.49 -28.63 68.08
N ASP A 918 44.18 -28.81 68.20
CA ASP A 918 43.50 -30.12 68.09
C ASP A 918 43.30 -30.42 66.60
N PHE A 919 44.23 -31.19 66.03
CA PHE A 919 44.32 -31.48 64.60
C PHE A 919 43.55 -32.73 64.19
N ASP A 920 43.34 -33.69 65.10
CA ASP A 920 42.57 -34.91 64.82
C ASP A 920 41.08 -34.81 65.19
N LEU A 921 40.68 -33.69 65.81
CA LEU A 921 39.32 -33.30 66.16
C LEU A 921 38.67 -34.17 67.24
N ASP A 922 39.47 -34.68 68.19
CA ASP A 922 38.98 -35.55 69.27
C ASP A 922 38.64 -34.83 70.59
N LEU A 923 38.78 -33.48 70.61
CA LEU A 923 38.53 -32.55 71.72
C LEU A 923 39.59 -32.49 72.82
N ASP A 924 40.76 -33.09 72.61
CA ASP A 924 41.95 -32.77 73.40
C ASP A 924 43.15 -32.32 72.55
N VAL A 925 44.21 -31.85 73.22
CA VAL A 925 45.46 -31.45 72.56
C VAL A 925 46.58 -32.27 73.16
N ASP A 926 47.02 -33.31 72.47
CA ASP A 926 47.95 -34.29 73.01
C ASP A 926 49.07 -34.72 72.02
N GLY A 927 49.62 -35.92 72.20
CA GLY A 927 50.68 -36.44 71.36
C GLY A 927 50.23 -36.85 69.96
N ASP A 928 48.95 -37.14 69.76
CA ASP A 928 48.39 -37.56 68.48
C ASP A 928 48.23 -36.33 67.55
N ASP A 929 47.85 -35.17 68.07
CA ASP A 929 47.91 -33.88 67.35
C ASP A 929 49.33 -33.50 66.94
N LEU A 930 50.29 -33.70 67.86
CA LEU A 930 51.68 -33.42 67.56
C LEU A 930 52.17 -34.26 66.38
N ALA A 931 51.71 -35.51 66.28
CA ALA A 931 52.07 -36.39 65.18
C ALA A 931 51.50 -35.89 63.84
N LEU A 932 50.29 -35.33 63.83
CA LEU A 932 49.70 -34.69 62.65
C LEU A 932 50.46 -33.43 62.25
N TRP A 933 50.76 -32.53 63.18
CA TRP A 933 51.56 -31.34 62.90
C TRP A 933 52.96 -31.71 62.37
N GLN A 934 53.63 -32.70 62.97
CA GLN A 934 54.94 -33.16 62.51
C GLN A 934 54.90 -33.73 61.09
N GLY A 935 53.80 -34.38 60.72
CA GLY A 935 53.56 -34.85 59.35
C GLY A 935 53.30 -33.71 58.37
N ALA A 936 52.71 -32.61 58.83
CA ALA A 936 52.35 -31.44 58.05
C ALA A 936 53.49 -30.41 57.91
N TYR A 937 54.45 -30.39 58.85
CA TYR A 937 55.48 -29.34 58.95
C TYR A 937 56.24 -29.10 57.63
N GLY A 938 56.07 -27.90 57.08
CA GLY A 938 56.68 -27.48 55.80
C GLY A 938 56.18 -28.24 54.56
N ALA A 939 55.08 -29.01 54.68
CA ALA A 939 54.52 -29.84 53.61
C ALA A 939 53.06 -29.47 53.26
N THR A 940 52.20 -29.28 54.26
CA THR A 940 50.75 -28.99 54.09
C THR A 940 50.26 -28.11 55.24
N GLY A 941 49.13 -27.42 55.10
CA GLY A 941 48.50 -26.65 56.20
C GLY A 941 47.68 -27.48 57.19
N VAL A 942 47.77 -28.81 57.19
CA VAL A 942 46.97 -29.68 58.11
C VAL A 942 47.25 -29.39 59.59
N GLY A 943 48.46 -28.91 59.91
CA GLY A 943 48.87 -28.50 61.24
C GLY A 943 48.83 -26.98 61.46
N ASP A 944 48.08 -26.21 60.66
CA ASP A 944 47.99 -24.76 60.78
C ASP A 944 47.09 -24.38 61.97
N ALA A 945 47.69 -23.99 63.09
CA ALA A 945 46.99 -23.60 64.31
C ALA A 945 46.79 -22.08 64.41
N ASN A 946 47.43 -21.30 63.54
CA ASN A 946 47.37 -19.84 63.59
C ASN A 946 46.56 -19.23 62.42
N GLY A 947 46.23 -20.03 61.42
CA GLY A 947 45.36 -19.70 60.29
C GLY A 947 46.06 -18.96 59.16
N ASP A 948 47.39 -19.02 59.03
CA ASP A 948 48.15 -18.33 57.98
C ASP A 948 48.46 -19.20 56.74
N GLY A 949 47.95 -20.44 56.73
CA GLY A 949 47.91 -21.33 55.58
C GLY A 949 49.12 -22.24 55.43
N ASP A 950 50.04 -22.27 56.39
CA ASP A 950 51.13 -23.24 56.44
C ASP A 950 51.26 -23.93 57.81
N SER A 951 52.18 -24.89 57.92
CA SER A 951 52.45 -25.59 59.18
C SER A 951 53.91 -25.40 59.54
N ASP A 952 54.19 -24.50 60.46
CA ASP A 952 55.53 -24.04 60.79
C ASP A 952 55.77 -23.93 62.31
N GLY A 953 56.84 -23.23 62.71
CA GLY A 953 57.20 -23.08 64.11
C GLY A 953 56.21 -22.26 64.94
N ALA A 954 55.39 -21.40 64.32
CA ALA A 954 54.33 -20.65 64.96
C ALA A 954 53.19 -21.59 65.41
N ASP A 955 52.82 -22.55 64.57
CA ASP A 955 51.78 -23.55 64.92
C ASP A 955 52.25 -24.51 65.99
N PHE A 956 53.53 -24.90 65.95
CA PHE A 956 54.12 -25.69 67.03
C PHE A 956 54.05 -24.96 68.37
N MET A 957 54.24 -23.64 68.36
CA MET A 957 54.11 -22.82 69.56
C MET A 957 52.66 -22.78 70.05
N ALA A 958 51.67 -22.72 69.15
CA ALA A 958 50.26 -22.81 69.50
C ALA A 958 49.93 -24.19 70.13
N TRP A 959 50.41 -25.29 69.54
CA TRP A 959 50.30 -26.63 70.11
C TRP A 959 50.95 -26.72 71.50
N GLN A 960 52.16 -26.17 71.66
CA GLN A 960 52.84 -26.14 72.97
C GLN A 960 52.06 -25.36 74.03
N GLN A 961 51.34 -24.31 73.63
CA GLN A 961 50.53 -23.51 74.53
C GLN A 961 49.23 -24.22 74.94
N GLN A 962 48.69 -25.07 74.06
CA GLN A 962 47.44 -25.77 74.28
C GLN A 962 47.62 -27.21 74.77
N LEU A 963 48.83 -27.78 74.75
CA LEU A 963 49.12 -29.15 75.19
C LEU A 963 48.53 -29.49 76.58
N GLY A 964 47.73 -30.55 76.61
CA GLY A 964 47.01 -31.03 77.79
C GLY A 964 45.67 -30.34 78.04
N SER A 965 45.22 -29.48 77.11
CA SER A 965 43.85 -28.97 77.10
C SER A 965 42.89 -30.08 76.70
N VAL A 966 41.74 -30.17 77.37
CA VAL A 966 40.67 -31.14 77.09
C VAL A 966 39.36 -30.38 77.23
N ALA A 967 38.45 -30.52 76.27
CA ALA A 967 37.14 -29.87 76.34
C ALA A 967 36.33 -30.43 77.52
N ALA A 968 35.67 -29.53 78.28
CA ALA A 968 34.77 -29.96 79.34
C ALA A 968 33.43 -30.40 78.72
N MET A 969 33.16 -31.71 78.65
CA MET A 969 31.88 -32.20 78.11
C MET A 969 30.69 -31.62 78.91
N ALA A 970 29.82 -30.86 78.23
CA ALA A 970 28.55 -30.42 78.79
C ALA A 970 27.64 -31.65 79.01
N ALA A 971 27.30 -31.91 80.28
CA ALA A 971 26.33 -32.95 80.63
C ALA A 971 24.93 -32.54 80.11
N ALA A 972 24.47 -33.19 79.04
CA ALA A 972 23.12 -33.00 78.52
C ALA A 972 22.06 -33.30 79.61
N THR A 973 21.37 -32.28 80.09
CA THR A 973 20.17 -32.44 80.91
C THR A 973 19.02 -32.88 80.01
N ILE A 974 18.69 -34.17 80.05
CA ILE A 974 17.43 -34.71 79.51
C ILE A 974 16.24 -34.02 80.20
N ALA A 975 15.58 -33.11 79.48
CA ALA A 975 14.24 -32.67 79.81
C ALA A 975 13.26 -33.77 79.36
N GLU A 976 12.57 -34.36 80.33
CA GLU A 976 11.52 -35.36 80.11
C GLU A 976 10.33 -34.72 79.37
N VAL A 977 10.33 -34.76 78.04
CA VAL A 977 9.12 -34.56 77.25
C VAL A 977 8.30 -35.83 77.37
N GLY A 978 7.24 -35.77 78.18
CA GLY A 978 6.25 -36.83 78.27
C GLY A 978 5.69 -37.15 76.88
N VAL A 979 6.14 -38.28 76.33
CA VAL A 979 5.57 -38.92 75.14
C VAL A 979 4.09 -39.21 75.41
N PRO A 980 3.13 -38.76 74.59
CA PRO A 980 1.77 -39.30 74.64
C PRO A 980 1.84 -40.80 74.37
N GLU A 981 1.45 -41.60 75.37
CA GLU A 981 1.48 -43.06 75.25
C GLU A 981 0.74 -43.50 73.96
N PRO A 982 1.35 -44.33 73.10
CA PRO A 982 0.60 -44.96 72.04
C PRO A 982 -0.53 -45.78 72.67
N THR A 983 -1.68 -45.81 72.02
CA THR A 983 -2.88 -46.60 72.33
C THR A 983 -2.65 -48.13 72.23
N ALA A 984 -1.46 -48.61 72.59
CA ALA A 984 -1.09 -50.02 72.69
C ALA A 984 -1.92 -50.77 73.75
N TRP A 985 -2.53 -50.08 74.73
CA TRP A 985 -3.44 -50.69 75.70
C TRP A 985 -4.83 -51.01 75.14
N THR A 986 -5.31 -50.32 74.09
CA THR A 986 -6.59 -50.66 73.43
C THR A 986 -6.43 -51.81 72.43
N LEU A 987 -5.25 -51.96 71.81
CA LEU A 987 -4.93 -53.11 70.96
C LEU A 987 -4.63 -54.39 71.76
N ALA A 988 -4.02 -54.27 72.95
CA ALA A 988 -3.78 -55.42 73.85
C ALA A 988 -5.06 -55.93 74.54
N TRP A 989 -6.06 -55.07 74.83
CA TRP A 989 -7.37 -55.50 75.34
C TRP A 989 -8.31 -56.04 74.24
N GLY A 990 -8.20 -55.55 73.00
CA GLY A 990 -8.93 -56.09 71.85
C GLY A 990 -8.55 -57.53 71.49
N CYS A 991 -7.25 -57.86 71.54
CA CYS A 991 -6.73 -59.21 71.22
C CYS A 991 -7.01 -60.25 72.33
N VAL A 992 -7.21 -59.82 73.59
CA VAL A 992 -7.57 -60.70 74.71
C VAL A 992 -9.08 -61.00 74.77
N MET A 993 -9.93 -60.10 74.25
CA MET A 993 -11.39 -60.35 74.15
C MET A 993 -11.77 -61.15 72.88
N ALA A 994 -10.99 -61.07 71.80
CA ALA A 994 -11.18 -61.88 70.60
C ALA A 994 -10.74 -63.35 70.76
N SER A 995 -9.81 -63.64 71.68
CA SER A 995 -9.33 -65.01 71.97
C SER A 995 -10.21 -65.79 72.98
N LEU A 996 -11.17 -65.13 73.64
CA LEU A 996 -12.18 -65.75 74.51
C LEU A 996 -13.52 -66.06 73.80
N ALA A 997 -13.73 -65.62 72.56
CA ALA A 997 -14.98 -65.82 71.80
C ALA A 997 -14.98 -67.03 70.83
N VAL A 998 -13.84 -67.71 70.58
CA VAL A 998 -13.73 -68.79 69.57
C VAL A 998 -13.53 -70.19 70.16
N ARG A 999 -13.63 -70.38 71.48
CA ARG A 999 -13.65 -71.70 72.12
C ARG A 999 -15.00 -72.06 72.72
N ARG A 1000 -16.05 -72.17 71.89
CA ARG A 1000 -17.21 -73.04 72.15
C ARG A 1000 -17.97 -73.39 70.87
N ARG A 1001 -18.07 -74.71 70.64
CA ARG A 1001 -18.89 -75.46 69.65
C ARG A 1001 -18.28 -75.47 68.23
N GLY A 1002 -17.65 -76.54 67.74
CA GLY A 1002 -17.94 -77.96 67.95
C GLY A 1002 -19.10 -78.38 67.03
N VAL A 1003 -18.74 -78.87 65.85
CA VAL A 1003 -19.36 -79.91 64.98
C VAL A 1003 -20.91 -79.88 64.85
N TRP A 1004 -21.40 -80.05 63.62
CA TRP A 1004 -22.51 -80.94 63.19
C TRP A 1004 -23.27 -80.36 61.97
N SER A 1005 -23.04 -80.99 60.81
CA SER A 1005 -24.02 -81.46 59.81
C SER A 1005 -25.12 -80.55 59.24
N ILE A 1006 -25.05 -80.39 57.91
CA ILE A 1006 -26.04 -80.82 56.88
C ILE A 1006 -27.33 -80.01 56.60
N ASP A 1007 -27.60 -79.98 55.30
CA ASP A 1007 -28.85 -79.88 54.54
C ASP A 1007 -29.53 -78.53 54.20
N LEU A 1008 -29.74 -78.44 52.88
CA LEU A 1008 -30.66 -77.66 52.04
C LEU A 1008 -30.31 -76.21 51.68
#